data_AF-A0A8H3R5J5-F1
#
_entry.id   AF-A0A8H3R5J5-F1
#
_cell.length_a   1.000
_cell.length_b   1.000
_cell.length_c   1.000
_cell.angle_alpha   90.00
_cell.angle_beta   90.00
_cell.angle_gamma   90.00
#
_symmetry.space_group_name_H-M   'P 1'
#
loop_
_entity.id
_entity.type
_entity.pdbx_description
1 polymer ?
#
loop_
_entity_poly.entity_id
_entity_poly.type
_entity_poly.pdbx_seq_one_letter_code
_entity_poly.pdbx_strand_id
1 'polypeptide(L)'
;MDSFNICKKCNYVCDAIRFQQNFENWTSGNDNIDSFIQDTQLSAHHLFYEVLEWISYDRLYNIKYITEKKIYRANWFDRNISYWNNENQNWSRINQNMIVTLKNLNDPKNIALELMNEINKPYGITQNPVTKFYMVVLSDKCKKCNFICHAIHFQQNFENWTSGNDNIDSFIQDTQLSAHHFLYEVLEWISYDRLYNIKYITEKKIYRANWFDGNISYWNNENQNWSRINQSMIVTLKNLNDPKNIALELMNVINKPYGITQNPVTKFYMVVLSDKCKKCNFICYAIHFQQNFENWTSGNNNIDNFIQDTQLSAHYYHYIGNRVLEWISYDRLYNIKYIAEKKIYRANWIDGNISDWIDETQNWKRVNQNMIVILKSLNNLKNITLELAYELKIDYEFYGITQNPETENYMVVLSNITCKECHCICNTIYFQQDFENWTSGNKDIDEFIRNAQLLTHRDLEVALEWIPYNRLYNIKYIAEKKIYRANWFDGNISYWNNENQNWSRINQSMIVTLKNLNDPKNIALELMNVINKPYGITQNPVTKFYMVVLSDKCKKCNFICHAIHFQQNFENWTSGNDNIDSFIQDTQLSAHHFLYEVLEWISYDRLYNIKYITEKKIYRANWFDGNISYWNNENQNWSRINQNMIVTLKNLNDPKNITLELMNEINKSCGITQNPKTKIYIMVLYDECKKCNYACNAICFQQNFVNWTSNNEIIDKFIQDTQLLAHGKEFGLFKKVLEWIPYDRLYDIKYIAKGGFGKVYRANWIDGYIINNESGCWNRYRYKENMFVALKSLNNSKNVTLEFINEITLHNRGKINNSFIIGFYGITQDPVTKNYMMVLDYAEEGSLRNYLDKEYDKLNWDEKIDHMYDVTNGLEHIHENELIHRDLHIGNILKLKFNIAITDMGLSPEVLRGQNYTKAADVYSFGIIMYEIISGLPPYYDSGHDKNLAIKICKGLRPRFNIKVPQLIVYLIKRCLDANSLNRPIAREIKDTLHEWQSQLAKLHKWRYGLAELRAQIQEANIINNSSSNNSTPSSSLGSSYKTHSEAVYTSRLLNFNNLPEPKNSDDYYEQNDNIISAEFSESLQIDISQLNIN
;
A
#
# COMPACT_ATOMS: atom_id res chain seq x y z
N MET A 1 16.14 -51.83 -37.78
CA MET A 1 15.65 -52.52 -36.58
C MET A 1 16.45 -51.98 -35.39
N ASP A 2 15.95 -51.18 -34.46
CA ASP A 2 14.61 -50.60 -34.27
C ASP A 2 14.75 -49.24 -33.60
N SER A 3 14.16 -48.21 -34.22
CA SER A 3 14.07 -46.83 -33.73
C SER A 3 12.92 -46.62 -32.74
N PHE A 4 12.47 -47.68 -32.04
CA PHE A 4 11.23 -47.68 -31.25
C PHE A 4 11.41 -47.54 -29.73
N ASN A 5 12.64 -47.39 -29.21
CA ASN A 5 12.87 -47.38 -27.75
C ASN A 5 12.94 -45.98 -27.11
N ILE A 6 12.72 -44.89 -27.86
CA ILE A 6 12.83 -43.52 -27.32
C ILE A 6 11.45 -42.92 -27.10
N CYS A 7 11.22 -42.49 -25.86
CA CYS A 7 9.94 -41.98 -25.37
C CYS A 7 9.71 -40.60 -25.96
N LYS A 8 8.70 -40.45 -26.84
CA LYS A 8 8.42 -39.17 -27.53
C LYS A 8 8.29 -37.98 -26.56
N LYS A 9 7.81 -38.22 -25.34
CA LYS A 9 7.61 -37.19 -24.30
C LYS A 9 8.90 -36.82 -23.55
N CYS A 10 9.87 -37.74 -23.43
CA CYS A 10 11.06 -37.58 -22.57
C CYS A 10 12.38 -37.55 -23.35
N ASN A 11 12.35 -37.91 -24.63
CA ASN A 11 13.49 -37.98 -25.54
C ASN A 11 14.66 -38.91 -25.11
N TYR A 12 14.38 -39.88 -24.24
CA TYR A 12 15.24 -41.01 -23.89
C TYR A 12 14.38 -42.25 -23.58
N VAL A 13 14.98 -43.41 -23.27
CA VAL A 13 14.25 -44.61 -22.81
C VAL A 13 13.66 -44.32 -21.42
N CYS A 14 12.43 -43.81 -21.37
CA CYS A 14 11.71 -43.46 -20.14
C CYS A 14 10.99 -44.69 -19.57
N ASP A 15 10.57 -44.60 -18.30
CA ASP A 15 9.91 -45.70 -17.60
C ASP A 15 8.59 -46.12 -18.27
N ALA A 16 7.82 -45.18 -18.84
CA ALA A 16 6.62 -45.49 -19.62
C ALA A 16 6.89 -46.39 -20.85
N ILE A 17 8.03 -46.23 -21.54
CA ILE A 17 8.42 -47.16 -22.63
C ILE A 17 8.78 -48.54 -22.08
N ARG A 18 9.49 -48.58 -20.94
CA ARG A 18 9.87 -49.84 -20.31
C ARG A 18 8.65 -50.62 -19.80
N PHE A 19 7.62 -49.91 -19.33
CA PHE A 19 6.32 -50.51 -19.04
C PHE A 19 5.62 -50.99 -20.31
N GLN A 20 5.56 -50.17 -21.35
CA GLN A 20 4.94 -50.52 -22.64
C GLN A 20 5.54 -51.79 -23.26
N GLN A 21 6.85 -51.98 -23.15
CA GLN A 21 7.56 -53.18 -23.62
C GLN A 21 7.24 -54.43 -22.78
N ASN A 22 6.66 -54.27 -21.60
CA ASN A 22 6.39 -55.34 -20.63
C ASN A 22 4.90 -55.48 -20.29
N PHE A 23 3.97 -54.88 -21.05
CA PHE A 23 2.53 -54.96 -20.74
C PHE A 23 1.99 -56.39 -20.64
N GLU A 24 2.55 -57.31 -21.42
CA GLU A 24 2.20 -58.73 -21.35
C GLU A 24 2.47 -59.35 -19.96
N ASN A 25 3.38 -58.76 -19.17
CA ASN A 25 3.69 -59.21 -17.82
C ASN A 25 2.69 -58.69 -16.75
N TRP A 26 1.77 -57.80 -17.11
CA TRP A 26 0.87 -57.09 -16.19
C TRP A 26 -0.61 -57.27 -16.54
N THR A 27 -0.98 -58.44 -17.05
CA THR A 27 -2.37 -58.74 -17.43
C THR A 27 -3.16 -59.44 -16.32
N SER A 28 -4.38 -58.94 -16.11
CA SER A 28 -5.41 -59.52 -15.25
C SER A 28 -6.35 -60.46 -15.98
N GLY A 29 -6.33 -60.45 -17.31
CA GLY A 29 -7.35 -61.10 -18.16
C GLY A 29 -8.68 -60.34 -18.24
N ASN A 30 -8.72 -59.06 -17.79
CA ASN A 30 -9.86 -58.16 -17.95
C ASN A 30 -9.43 -56.86 -18.62
N ASP A 31 -9.95 -56.61 -19.83
CA ASP A 31 -9.55 -55.47 -20.66
C ASP A 31 -9.69 -54.10 -19.97
N ASN A 32 -10.69 -53.91 -19.11
CA ASN A 32 -10.89 -52.62 -18.43
C ASN A 32 -9.85 -52.39 -17.32
N ILE A 33 -9.48 -53.46 -16.60
CA ILE A 33 -8.45 -53.41 -15.56
C ILE A 33 -7.07 -53.25 -16.20
N ASP A 34 -6.81 -54.00 -17.27
CA ASP A 34 -5.54 -53.97 -17.99
C ASP A 34 -5.34 -52.61 -18.64
N SER A 35 -6.35 -52.07 -19.32
CA SER A 35 -6.32 -50.71 -19.89
C SER A 35 -6.04 -49.67 -18.80
N PHE A 36 -6.71 -49.77 -17.64
CA PHE A 36 -6.52 -48.80 -16.57
C PHE A 36 -5.12 -48.88 -15.94
N ILE A 37 -4.60 -50.08 -15.69
CA ILE A 37 -3.21 -50.28 -15.22
C ILE A 37 -2.22 -49.71 -16.24
N GLN A 38 -2.41 -50.02 -17.52
CA GLN A 38 -1.56 -49.53 -18.60
C GLN A 38 -1.60 -48.01 -18.73
N ASP A 39 -2.76 -47.38 -18.58
CA ASP A 39 -2.90 -45.91 -18.59
C ASP A 39 -2.09 -45.26 -17.46
N THR A 40 -2.11 -45.85 -16.25
CA THR A 40 -1.26 -45.36 -15.14
C THR A 40 0.23 -45.56 -15.42
N GLN A 41 0.61 -46.67 -16.05
CA GLN A 41 2.00 -47.00 -16.39
C GLN A 41 2.55 -46.11 -17.51
N LEU A 42 1.74 -45.82 -18.54
CA LEU A 42 2.08 -44.92 -19.64
C LEU A 42 2.24 -43.47 -19.17
N SER A 43 1.57 -43.10 -18.09
CA SER A 43 1.68 -41.78 -17.48
C SER A 43 2.97 -41.61 -16.65
N ALA A 44 3.67 -42.70 -16.32
CA ALA A 44 4.83 -42.70 -15.42
C ALA A 44 6.17 -42.56 -16.15
N HIS A 45 6.45 -41.33 -16.57
CA HIS A 45 7.65 -40.99 -17.33
C HIS A 45 8.93 -40.88 -16.48
N HIS A 46 8.82 -40.28 -15.27
CA HIS A 46 9.95 -39.99 -14.38
C HIS A 46 9.67 -40.28 -12.89
N LEU A 47 8.40 -40.52 -12.53
CA LEU A 47 7.94 -40.71 -11.16
C LEU A 47 7.11 -42.00 -11.10
N PHE A 48 7.61 -42.99 -10.37
CA PHE A 48 7.00 -44.32 -10.19
C PHE A 48 5.96 -44.35 -9.06
N TYR A 49 5.79 -43.25 -8.33
CA TYR A 49 4.97 -43.22 -7.12
C TYR A 49 3.47 -43.39 -7.38
N GLU A 50 2.98 -43.23 -8.61
CA GLU A 50 1.55 -43.35 -8.94
C GLU A 50 1.26 -44.50 -9.93
N VAL A 51 2.26 -45.34 -10.21
CA VAL A 51 2.10 -46.50 -11.09
C VAL A 51 1.33 -47.58 -10.38
N LEU A 52 0.30 -48.11 -11.05
CA LEU A 52 -0.36 -49.33 -10.62
C LEU A 52 0.26 -50.54 -11.32
N GLU A 53 0.29 -51.65 -10.60
CA GLU A 53 0.69 -52.94 -11.15
C GLU A 53 -0.36 -54.02 -10.95
N TRP A 54 -0.33 -55.04 -11.80
CA TRP A 54 -1.04 -56.28 -11.52
C TRP A 54 -0.25 -57.07 -10.48
N ILE A 55 -0.87 -57.32 -9.32
CA ILE A 55 -0.25 -58.03 -8.21
C ILE A 55 -0.81 -59.45 -8.18
N SER A 56 0.03 -60.42 -8.47
CA SER A 56 -0.37 -61.82 -8.42
C SER A 56 -0.75 -62.23 -6.99
N TYR A 57 -1.91 -62.85 -6.81
CA TYR A 57 -2.49 -63.10 -5.49
C TYR A 57 -1.65 -64.03 -4.61
N ASP A 58 -0.90 -64.96 -5.20
CA ASP A 58 0.05 -65.86 -4.52
C ASP A 58 1.22 -65.11 -3.86
N ARG A 59 1.41 -63.83 -4.18
CA ARG A 59 2.41 -62.95 -3.56
C ARG A 59 1.91 -62.26 -2.30
N LEU A 60 0.65 -62.48 -1.92
CA LEU A 60 0.02 -61.99 -0.70
C LEU A 60 -0.14 -63.14 0.30
N TYR A 61 0.35 -62.97 1.54
CA TYR A 61 0.29 -63.98 2.59
C TYR A 61 -0.17 -63.38 3.92
N ASN A 62 -0.52 -64.22 4.90
CA ASN A 62 -1.13 -63.78 6.16
C ASN A 62 -2.37 -62.89 5.97
N ILE A 63 -3.19 -63.21 4.96
CA ILE A 63 -4.41 -62.46 4.64
C ILE A 63 -5.42 -62.63 5.79
N LYS A 64 -5.72 -61.54 6.49
CA LYS A 64 -6.66 -61.48 7.61
C LYS A 64 -7.83 -60.57 7.26
N TYR A 65 -9.03 -60.98 7.63
CA TYR A 65 -10.23 -60.17 7.47
C TYR A 65 -10.26 -59.02 8.50
N ILE A 66 -10.60 -57.80 8.09
CA ILE A 66 -10.66 -56.62 8.96
C ILE A 66 -12.10 -56.21 9.28
N THR A 67 -12.97 -56.03 8.27
CA THR A 67 -14.32 -55.46 8.45
C THR A 67 -15.37 -56.07 7.52
N GLU A 68 -16.66 -55.89 7.84
CA GLU A 68 -17.84 -56.38 7.11
C GLU A 68 -17.93 -55.93 5.63
N LYS A 69 -17.18 -54.89 5.24
CA LYS A 69 -17.09 -54.39 3.85
C LYS A 69 -16.11 -55.17 2.96
N LYS A 70 -15.76 -56.42 3.33
CA LYS A 70 -14.83 -57.27 2.57
C LYS A 70 -13.45 -56.61 2.39
N ILE A 71 -12.94 -56.01 3.47
CA ILE A 71 -11.58 -55.45 3.52
C ILE A 71 -10.67 -56.45 4.23
N TYR A 72 -9.49 -56.71 3.65
CA TYR A 72 -8.51 -57.65 4.17
C TYR A 72 -7.16 -56.95 4.41
N ARG A 73 -6.41 -57.41 5.41
CA ARG A 73 -5.01 -57.04 5.63
C ARG A 73 -4.12 -58.16 5.15
N ALA A 74 -3.11 -57.87 4.35
CA ALA A 74 -2.19 -58.87 3.85
C ALA A 74 -0.75 -58.41 4.01
N ASN A 75 0.17 -59.35 4.13
CA ASN A 75 1.58 -59.11 3.90
C ASN A 75 1.85 -59.33 2.41
N TRP A 76 2.46 -58.33 1.78
CA TRP A 76 2.88 -58.41 0.39
C TRP A 76 4.36 -58.74 0.32
N PHE A 77 4.67 -59.88 -0.31
CA PHE A 77 6.00 -60.44 -0.42
C PHE A 77 6.89 -59.66 -1.38
N ASP A 78 6.30 -59.23 -2.50
CA ASP A 78 7.00 -58.41 -3.47
C ASP A 78 7.11 -56.99 -2.93
N ARG A 79 8.27 -56.37 -3.17
CA ARG A 79 8.49 -54.98 -2.77
C ARG A 79 7.83 -54.06 -3.80
N ASN A 80 7.47 -52.82 -3.44
CA ASN A 80 6.86 -51.90 -4.39
C ASN A 80 7.86 -51.51 -5.49
N ILE A 81 7.40 -51.31 -6.73
CA ILE A 81 8.24 -50.84 -7.84
C ILE A 81 8.93 -49.52 -7.42
N SER A 82 10.25 -49.48 -7.61
CA SER A 82 11.08 -48.32 -7.24
C SER A 82 11.73 -47.66 -8.43
N TYR A 83 12.50 -48.37 -9.22
CA TYR A 83 13.18 -47.80 -10.38
C TYR A 83 13.59 -48.94 -11.31
N TRP A 84 13.79 -48.65 -12.58
CA TRP A 84 14.30 -49.65 -13.50
C TRP A 84 15.81 -49.84 -13.33
N ASN A 85 16.26 -51.08 -13.11
CA ASN A 85 17.67 -51.40 -13.05
C ASN A 85 18.17 -51.82 -14.44
N ASN A 86 19.07 -50.99 -14.99
CA ASN A 86 19.64 -51.20 -16.33
C ASN A 86 20.59 -52.40 -16.40
N GLU A 87 21.18 -52.84 -15.29
CA GLU A 87 22.15 -53.94 -15.26
C GLU A 87 21.46 -55.30 -15.42
N ASN A 88 20.29 -55.48 -14.78
CA ASN A 88 19.53 -56.73 -14.83
C ASN A 88 18.28 -56.66 -15.73
N GLN A 89 18.05 -55.51 -16.40
CA GLN A 89 16.90 -55.26 -17.27
C GLN A 89 15.58 -55.63 -16.60
N ASN A 90 15.40 -55.21 -15.33
CA ASN A 90 14.20 -55.48 -14.56
C ASN A 90 13.89 -54.35 -13.56
N TRP A 91 12.65 -54.30 -13.07
CA TRP A 91 12.22 -53.33 -12.07
C TRP A 91 12.82 -53.64 -10.69
N SER A 92 13.65 -52.75 -10.17
CA SER A 92 14.08 -52.75 -8.77
C SER A 92 12.89 -52.43 -7.88
N ARG A 93 12.76 -53.20 -6.79
CA ARG A 93 11.66 -53.08 -5.83
C ARG A 93 12.17 -52.67 -4.44
N ILE A 94 11.47 -51.77 -3.74
CA ILE A 94 11.80 -51.25 -2.39
C ILE A 94 10.73 -51.59 -1.34
N ASN A 95 11.14 -51.68 -0.07
CA ASN A 95 10.35 -52.05 1.11
C ASN A 95 10.01 -53.56 1.20
N GLN A 96 10.80 -54.33 1.95
CA GLN A 96 10.51 -55.75 2.20
C GLN A 96 9.35 -55.93 3.19
N ASN A 97 8.48 -56.90 2.93
CA ASN A 97 7.37 -57.31 3.80
C ASN A 97 6.38 -56.17 4.12
N MET A 98 5.87 -55.50 3.08
CA MET A 98 4.89 -54.44 3.27
C MET A 98 3.56 -55.01 3.74
N ILE A 99 2.95 -54.35 4.71
CA ILE A 99 1.57 -54.59 5.08
C ILE A 99 0.68 -53.75 4.16
N VAL A 100 -0.28 -54.39 3.49
CA VAL A 100 -1.20 -53.74 2.57
C VAL A 100 -2.65 -54.05 2.95
N THR A 101 -3.55 -53.16 2.52
CA THR A 101 -4.99 -53.35 2.66
C THR A 101 -5.56 -53.76 1.31
N LEU A 102 -6.33 -54.85 1.28
CA LEU A 102 -7.05 -55.32 0.10
C LEU A 102 -8.51 -54.90 0.22
N LYS A 103 -9.03 -54.22 -0.78
CA LYS A 103 -10.43 -53.80 -0.84
C LYS A 103 -11.07 -54.32 -2.13
N ASN A 104 -12.17 -55.06 -2.00
CA ASN A 104 -12.90 -55.55 -3.17
C ASN A 104 -13.38 -54.39 -4.06
N LEU A 105 -13.20 -54.54 -5.37
CA LEU A 105 -13.80 -53.67 -6.38
C LEU A 105 -15.27 -54.05 -6.57
N ASN A 106 -16.15 -53.05 -6.62
CA ASN A 106 -17.59 -53.32 -6.80
C ASN A 106 -17.92 -53.53 -8.28
N ASP A 107 -17.37 -52.70 -9.17
CA ASP A 107 -17.51 -52.82 -10.62
C ASP A 107 -16.17 -52.58 -11.35
N PRO A 108 -15.56 -53.62 -11.95
CA PRO A 108 -14.35 -53.49 -12.75
C PRO A 108 -14.44 -52.47 -13.91
N LYS A 109 -15.64 -52.15 -14.40
CA LYS A 109 -15.83 -51.15 -15.48
C LYS A 109 -15.68 -49.71 -15.00
N ASN A 110 -15.85 -49.44 -13.70
CA ASN A 110 -15.82 -48.10 -13.11
C ASN A 110 -14.61 -47.90 -12.20
N ILE A 111 -13.54 -48.66 -12.43
CA ILE A 111 -12.36 -48.70 -11.57
C ILE A 111 -11.69 -47.33 -11.35
N ALA A 112 -11.69 -46.46 -12.36
CA ALA A 112 -11.17 -45.10 -12.26
C ALA A 112 -11.96 -44.25 -11.24
N LEU A 113 -13.29 -44.38 -11.22
CA LEU A 113 -14.17 -43.66 -10.29
C LEU A 113 -14.04 -44.20 -8.86
N GLU A 114 -13.94 -45.53 -8.71
CA GLU A 114 -13.73 -46.17 -7.40
C GLU A 114 -12.38 -45.76 -6.78
N LEU A 115 -11.31 -45.66 -7.59
CA LEU A 115 -9.99 -45.19 -7.15
C LEU A 115 -9.87 -43.68 -6.96
N MET A 116 -10.72 -42.89 -7.63
CA MET A 116 -10.77 -41.44 -7.42
C MET A 116 -11.31 -41.09 -6.03
N ASN A 117 -12.26 -41.88 -5.54
CA ASN A 117 -12.87 -41.73 -4.21
C ASN A 117 -12.04 -42.39 -3.09
N GLU A 118 -10.92 -43.05 -3.42
CA GLU A 118 -10.08 -43.72 -2.45
C GLU A 118 -9.06 -42.76 -1.83
N ILE A 119 -9.04 -42.73 -0.50
CA ILE A 119 -8.14 -41.84 0.27
C ILE A 119 -6.76 -42.46 0.39
N ASN A 120 -6.70 -43.78 0.51
CA ASN A 120 -5.46 -44.53 0.57
C ASN A 120 -4.81 -44.62 -0.80
N LYS A 121 -3.49 -44.51 -0.83
CA LYS A 121 -2.72 -44.60 -2.06
C LYS A 121 -2.73 -46.04 -2.60
N PRO A 122 -3.16 -46.27 -3.85
CA PRO A 122 -3.16 -47.59 -4.47
C PRO A 122 -1.76 -48.00 -4.97
N TYR A 123 -1.42 -49.27 -4.81
CA TYR A 123 -0.22 -49.90 -5.37
C TYR A 123 -0.54 -50.75 -6.61
N GLY A 124 -1.72 -51.34 -6.66
CA GLY A 124 -2.06 -52.25 -7.74
C GLY A 124 -3.39 -52.93 -7.54
N ILE A 125 -3.67 -53.88 -8.43
CA ILE A 125 -4.92 -54.67 -8.42
C ILE A 125 -4.54 -56.14 -8.42
N THR A 126 -5.30 -56.95 -7.69
CA THR A 126 -5.15 -58.41 -7.63
C THR A 126 -6.50 -59.07 -7.85
N GLN A 127 -6.53 -60.38 -8.11
CA GLN A 127 -7.76 -61.17 -8.14
C GLN A 127 -7.66 -62.36 -7.22
N ASN A 128 -8.68 -62.54 -6.39
CA ASN A 128 -8.80 -63.75 -5.59
C ASN A 128 -9.00 -64.99 -6.49
N PRO A 129 -8.13 -66.00 -6.44
CA PRO A 129 -8.23 -67.15 -7.32
C PRO A 129 -9.48 -68.01 -7.05
N VAL A 130 -10.01 -67.97 -5.82
CA VAL A 130 -11.18 -68.73 -5.36
C VAL A 130 -12.47 -67.98 -5.67
N THR A 131 -12.60 -66.73 -5.24
CA THR A 131 -13.85 -65.96 -5.40
C THR A 131 -13.98 -65.24 -6.73
N LYS A 132 -12.88 -65.14 -7.49
CA LYS A 132 -12.76 -64.37 -8.75
C LYS A 132 -13.02 -62.85 -8.61
N PHE A 133 -13.17 -62.34 -7.39
CA PHE A 133 -13.28 -60.89 -7.16
C PHE A 133 -11.94 -60.20 -7.36
N TYR A 134 -11.96 -59.07 -8.06
CA TYR A 134 -10.84 -58.15 -8.13
C TYR A 134 -10.77 -57.29 -6.87
N MET A 135 -9.56 -57.03 -6.39
CA MET A 135 -9.30 -56.21 -5.21
C MET A 135 -8.21 -55.19 -5.50
N VAL A 136 -8.39 -53.97 -5.01
CA VAL A 136 -7.32 -52.96 -4.99
C VAL A 136 -6.41 -53.24 -3.81
N VAL A 137 -5.10 -53.21 -4.07
CA VAL A 137 -4.04 -53.25 -3.07
C VAL A 137 -3.68 -51.82 -2.69
N LEU A 138 -3.99 -51.43 -1.45
CA LEU A 138 -3.86 -50.08 -0.92
C LEU A 138 -2.74 -50.01 0.11
N SER A 139 -2.02 -48.88 0.11
CA SER A 139 -1.07 -48.51 1.15
C SER A 139 -1.78 -47.95 2.38
N ASP A 140 -1.07 -47.87 3.50
CA ASP A 140 -1.50 -47.14 4.70
C ASP A 140 -1.36 -45.61 4.59
N LYS A 141 -0.78 -45.08 3.50
CA LYS A 141 -0.57 -43.65 3.26
C LYS A 141 -1.71 -43.02 2.47
N CYS A 142 -2.00 -41.75 2.75
CA CYS A 142 -3.00 -40.96 2.05
C CYS A 142 -2.47 -40.51 0.68
N LYS A 143 -3.33 -40.57 -0.35
CA LYS A 143 -3.06 -40.07 -1.70
C LYS A 143 -2.71 -38.57 -1.72
N LYS A 144 -3.39 -37.75 -0.91
CA LYS A 144 -3.25 -36.28 -0.92
C LYS A 144 -1.98 -35.78 -0.23
N CYS A 145 -1.63 -36.35 0.93
CA CYS A 145 -0.48 -35.88 1.71
C CYS A 145 0.71 -36.84 1.71
N ASN A 146 0.60 -38.03 1.12
CA ASN A 146 1.65 -39.06 1.04
C ASN A 146 2.20 -39.54 2.41
N PHE A 147 1.46 -39.27 3.49
CA PHE A 147 1.71 -39.74 4.86
C PHE A 147 0.45 -40.43 5.41
N ILE A 148 0.59 -41.14 6.52
CA ILE A 148 -0.57 -41.55 7.32
C ILE A 148 -1.15 -40.27 7.95
N CYS A 149 -2.44 -40.00 7.74
CA CYS A 149 -3.08 -38.75 8.16
C CYS A 149 -4.40 -39.00 8.88
N HIS A 150 -4.95 -37.96 9.51
CA HIS A 150 -6.17 -38.08 10.32
C HIS A 150 -7.37 -38.61 9.53
N ALA A 151 -7.56 -38.17 8.28
CA ALA A 151 -8.61 -38.67 7.39
C ALA A 151 -8.60 -40.21 7.23
N ILE A 152 -7.42 -40.84 7.16
CA ILE A 152 -7.30 -42.31 7.08
C ILE A 152 -7.81 -42.96 8.37
N HIS A 153 -7.41 -42.43 9.52
CA HIS A 153 -7.83 -42.96 10.82
C HIS A 153 -9.34 -42.77 11.07
N PHE A 154 -9.94 -41.69 10.56
CA PHE A 154 -11.39 -41.53 10.58
C PHE A 154 -12.09 -42.54 9.68
N GLN A 155 -11.64 -42.69 8.42
CA GLN A 155 -12.21 -43.63 7.46
C GLN A 155 -12.21 -45.07 8.00
N GLN A 156 -11.15 -45.47 8.72
CA GLN A 156 -11.03 -46.78 9.36
C GLN A 156 -12.05 -47.01 10.49
N ASN A 157 -12.61 -45.95 11.07
CA ASN A 157 -13.48 -45.98 12.24
C ASN A 157 -14.90 -45.48 11.97
N PHE A 158 -15.31 -45.26 10.72
CA PHE A 158 -16.64 -44.73 10.39
C PHE A 158 -17.81 -45.50 11.01
N GLU A 159 -17.66 -46.82 11.18
CA GLU A 159 -18.68 -47.66 11.81
C GLU A 159 -18.94 -47.26 13.28
N ASN A 160 -17.99 -46.60 13.93
CA ASN A 160 -18.13 -46.11 15.31
C ASN A 160 -18.85 -44.75 15.41
N TRP A 161 -19.14 -44.09 14.28
CA TRP A 161 -19.69 -42.74 14.22
C TRP A 161 -21.05 -42.67 13.51
N THR A 162 -21.91 -43.67 13.73
CA THR A 162 -23.24 -43.71 13.11
C THR A 162 -24.33 -43.17 14.02
N SER A 163 -25.18 -42.32 13.43
CA SER A 163 -26.39 -41.76 14.03
C SER A 163 -27.65 -42.56 13.73
N GLY A 164 -27.58 -43.52 12.79
CA GLY A 164 -28.75 -44.17 12.21
C GLY A 164 -29.51 -43.31 11.19
N ASN A 165 -28.93 -42.18 10.74
CA ASN A 165 -29.45 -41.34 9.66
C ASN A 165 -28.37 -41.06 8.62
N ASP A 166 -28.58 -41.54 7.39
CA ASP A 166 -27.60 -41.47 6.30
C ASP A 166 -27.15 -40.03 5.97
N ASN A 167 -28.04 -39.03 6.08
CA ASN A 167 -27.67 -37.64 5.78
C ASN A 167 -26.75 -37.05 6.86
N ILE A 168 -27.00 -37.38 8.13
CA ILE A 168 -26.15 -36.95 9.25
C ILE A 168 -24.81 -37.67 9.19
N ASP A 169 -24.83 -38.98 8.94
CA ASP A 169 -23.63 -39.80 8.87
C ASP A 169 -22.75 -39.36 7.71
N SER A 170 -23.33 -39.11 6.53
CA SER A 170 -22.60 -38.56 5.38
C SER A 170 -21.98 -37.21 5.71
N PHE A 171 -22.73 -36.30 6.33
CA PHE A 171 -22.21 -34.97 6.67
C PHE A 171 -21.07 -35.02 7.69
N ILE A 172 -21.19 -35.86 8.73
CA ILE A 172 -20.10 -36.08 9.70
C ILE A 172 -18.87 -36.64 8.98
N GLN A 173 -19.05 -37.67 8.14
CA GLN A 173 -17.95 -38.29 7.40
C GLN A 173 -17.26 -37.29 6.47
N ASP A 174 -18.00 -36.44 5.76
CA ASP A 174 -17.41 -35.42 4.87
C ASP A 174 -16.48 -34.45 5.62
N THR A 175 -16.89 -34.02 6.82
CA THR A 175 -16.04 -33.17 7.67
C THR A 175 -14.79 -33.91 8.16
N GLN A 176 -14.92 -35.20 8.46
CA GLN A 176 -13.80 -36.06 8.91
C GLN A 176 -12.80 -36.36 7.79
N LEU A 177 -13.27 -36.60 6.57
CA LEU A 177 -12.41 -36.87 5.41
C LEU A 177 -11.64 -35.64 4.94
N SER A 178 -12.18 -34.46 5.22
CA SER A 178 -11.50 -33.19 4.93
C SER A 178 -10.31 -32.90 5.86
N ALA A 179 -10.21 -33.62 6.99
CA ALA A 179 -9.21 -33.38 8.03
C ALA A 179 -7.94 -34.22 7.84
N HIS A 180 -6.98 -33.71 7.06
CA HIS A 180 -5.70 -34.39 6.85
C HIS A 180 -4.72 -34.17 8.02
N HIS A 181 -4.40 -32.91 8.32
CA HIS A 181 -3.40 -32.55 9.35
C HIS A 181 -4.00 -31.85 10.57
N PHE A 182 -5.13 -31.16 10.40
CA PHE A 182 -5.76 -30.35 11.43
C PHE A 182 -7.20 -30.80 11.67
N LEU A 183 -7.64 -30.77 12.92
CA LEU A 183 -8.96 -31.23 13.36
C LEU A 183 -9.94 -30.07 13.65
N TYR A 184 -9.68 -28.87 13.15
CA TYR A 184 -10.41 -27.68 13.59
C TYR A 184 -11.90 -27.68 13.25
N GLU A 185 -12.30 -28.30 12.13
CA GLU A 185 -13.69 -28.29 11.63
C GLU A 185 -14.32 -29.69 11.63
N VAL A 186 -13.67 -30.66 12.28
CA VAL A 186 -14.16 -32.03 12.33
C VAL A 186 -15.37 -32.13 13.25
N LEU A 187 -16.43 -32.75 12.75
CA LEU A 187 -17.58 -33.13 13.55
C LEU A 187 -17.52 -34.60 13.93
N GLU A 188 -18.15 -34.92 15.05
CA GLU A 188 -18.26 -36.28 15.53
C GLU A 188 -19.70 -36.62 15.96
N TRP A 189 -20.04 -37.91 15.90
CA TRP A 189 -21.25 -38.40 16.54
C TRP A 189 -21.01 -38.53 18.04
N ILE A 190 -21.80 -37.81 18.84
CA ILE A 190 -21.68 -37.78 20.30
C ILE A 190 -22.83 -38.58 20.88
N SER A 191 -22.51 -39.73 21.49
CA SER A 191 -23.52 -40.56 22.12
C SER A 191 -24.18 -39.82 23.28
N TYR A 192 -25.52 -39.81 23.33
CA TYR A 192 -26.27 -38.96 24.26
C TYR A 192 -26.02 -39.30 25.73
N ASP A 193 -25.71 -40.56 26.06
CA ASP A 193 -25.34 -41.02 27.40
C ASP A 193 -24.01 -40.43 27.90
N ARG A 194 -23.20 -39.83 27.01
CA ARG A 194 -21.97 -39.10 27.36
C ARG A 194 -22.23 -37.65 27.77
N LEU A 195 -23.49 -37.20 27.70
CA LEU A 195 -23.94 -35.88 28.14
C LEU A 195 -24.68 -36.00 29.47
N TYR A 196 -24.25 -35.27 30.49
CA TYR A 196 -24.85 -35.28 31.82
C TYR A 196 -25.09 -33.86 32.36
N ASN A 197 -25.85 -33.74 33.45
CA ASN A 197 -26.28 -32.44 34.00
C ASN A 197 -27.00 -31.56 32.95
N ILE A 198 -27.82 -32.18 32.09
CA ILE A 198 -28.54 -31.47 31.04
C ILE A 198 -29.58 -30.55 31.66
N LYS A 199 -29.40 -29.23 31.50
CA LYS A 199 -30.28 -28.17 32.03
C LYS A 199 -30.88 -27.38 30.88
N TYR A 200 -32.15 -27.07 31.00
CA TYR A 200 -32.85 -26.20 30.05
C TYR A 200 -32.47 -24.72 30.27
N ILE A 201 -32.22 -23.98 29.19
CA ILE A 201 -31.80 -22.56 29.26
C ILE A 201 -32.93 -21.61 28.83
N THR A 202 -33.58 -21.83 27.68
CA THR A 202 -34.48 -20.86 27.03
C THR A 202 -35.62 -21.52 26.27
N GLU A 203 -36.72 -20.81 26.01
CA GLU A 203 -37.94 -21.26 25.30
C GLU A 203 -37.70 -21.88 23.90
N LYS A 204 -36.55 -21.60 23.26
CA LYS A 204 -36.14 -22.15 21.95
C LYS A 204 -35.53 -23.57 21.99
N LYS A 205 -35.79 -24.38 23.02
CA LYS A 205 -35.29 -25.77 23.17
C LYS A 205 -33.74 -25.87 23.12
N ILE A 206 -33.07 -24.96 23.84
CA ILE A 206 -31.62 -24.98 24.02
C ILE A 206 -31.30 -25.53 25.41
N TYR A 207 -30.32 -26.43 25.48
CA TYR A 207 -29.90 -27.08 26.72
C TYR A 207 -28.41 -26.85 26.98
N ARG A 208 -28.00 -26.77 28.25
CA ARG A 208 -26.61 -26.82 28.68
C ARG A 208 -26.32 -28.21 29.19
N ALA A 209 -25.20 -28.81 28.80
CA ALA A 209 -24.79 -30.13 29.28
C ALA A 209 -23.29 -30.16 29.57
N ASN A 210 -22.87 -31.08 30.43
CA ASN A 210 -21.48 -31.47 30.55
C ASN A 210 -21.23 -32.66 29.63
N TRP A 211 -20.20 -32.57 28.79
CA TRP A 211 -19.79 -33.65 27.91
C TRP A 211 -18.56 -34.35 28.48
N PHE A 212 -18.73 -35.63 28.79
CA PHE A 212 -17.72 -36.43 29.49
C PHE A 212 -16.42 -36.58 28.70
N ASP A 213 -16.51 -36.89 27.41
CA ASP A 213 -15.35 -37.32 26.62
C ASP A 213 -14.45 -36.14 26.21
N GLY A 214 -15.02 -34.97 25.95
CA GLY A 214 -14.30 -33.80 25.41
C GLY A 214 -13.88 -33.95 23.94
N ASN A 215 -13.26 -32.91 23.40
CA ASN A 215 -12.97 -32.80 21.96
C ASN A 215 -11.84 -33.75 21.52
N ILE A 216 -11.94 -34.27 20.29
CA ILE A 216 -10.85 -34.98 19.61
C ILE A 216 -9.63 -34.06 19.44
N SER A 217 -8.44 -34.55 19.78
CA SER A 217 -7.18 -33.79 19.73
C SER A 217 -6.17 -34.32 18.72
N TYR A 218 -5.80 -35.60 18.81
CA TYR A 218 -4.88 -36.26 17.88
C TYR A 218 -5.06 -37.78 17.94
N TRP A 219 -4.56 -38.49 16.93
CA TRP A 219 -4.59 -39.95 16.88
C TRP A 219 -3.40 -40.53 17.65
N ASN A 220 -3.65 -41.41 18.64
CA ASN A 220 -2.60 -42.08 19.39
C ASN A 220 -2.30 -43.46 18.80
N ASN A 221 -1.06 -43.63 18.33
CA ASN A 221 -0.60 -44.87 17.67
C ASN A 221 -0.38 -46.04 18.63
N GLU A 222 -0.17 -45.80 19.94
CA GLU A 222 0.08 -46.87 20.91
C GLU A 222 -1.20 -47.61 21.29
N ASN A 223 -2.30 -46.88 21.47
CA ASN A 223 -3.60 -47.44 21.83
C ASN A 223 -4.58 -47.55 20.65
N GLN A 224 -4.17 -47.13 19.45
CA GLN A 224 -4.99 -47.13 18.23
C GLN A 224 -6.34 -46.45 18.44
N ASN A 225 -6.34 -45.29 19.10
CA ASN A 225 -7.56 -44.55 19.39
C ASN A 225 -7.33 -43.02 19.41
N TRP A 226 -8.42 -42.25 19.31
CA TRP A 226 -8.40 -40.79 19.38
C TRP A 226 -8.14 -40.30 20.81
N SER A 227 -7.10 -39.49 20.98
CA SER A 227 -6.85 -38.76 22.22
C SER A 227 -7.81 -37.58 22.32
N ARG A 228 -8.35 -37.36 23.53
CA ARG A 228 -9.32 -36.29 23.80
C ARG A 228 -8.79 -35.26 24.79
N ILE A 229 -9.21 -34.02 24.62
CA ILE A 229 -8.88 -32.88 25.48
C ILE A 229 -10.17 -32.25 26.02
N ASN A 230 -10.06 -31.52 27.13
CA ASN A 230 -11.20 -30.88 27.79
C ASN A 230 -12.30 -31.88 28.21
N GLN A 231 -11.90 -32.98 28.84
CA GLN A 231 -12.86 -33.93 29.43
C GLN A 231 -13.78 -33.23 30.42
N SER A 232 -15.06 -33.63 30.46
CA SER A 232 -16.09 -32.99 31.28
C SER A 232 -16.34 -31.51 30.98
N MET A 233 -16.10 -31.06 29.74
CA MET A 233 -16.36 -29.67 29.35
C MET A 233 -17.85 -29.36 29.21
N ILE A 234 -18.17 -28.08 29.32
CA ILE A 234 -19.53 -27.57 29.17
C ILE A 234 -19.82 -27.31 27.69
N VAL A 235 -20.97 -27.79 27.24
CA VAL A 235 -21.46 -27.63 25.86
C VAL A 235 -22.91 -27.15 25.84
N THR A 236 -23.29 -26.52 24.74
CA THR A 236 -24.66 -26.12 24.45
C THR A 236 -25.27 -27.08 23.44
N LEU A 237 -26.45 -27.63 23.73
CA LEU A 237 -27.22 -28.48 22.84
C LEU A 237 -28.33 -27.66 22.21
N LYS A 238 -28.43 -27.70 20.88
CA LYS A 238 -29.49 -27.03 20.12
C LYS A 238 -30.18 -28.04 19.21
N ASN A 239 -31.52 -28.15 19.31
CA ASN A 239 -32.29 -29.02 18.43
C ASN A 239 -32.12 -28.62 16.95
N LEU A 240 -31.95 -29.63 16.10
CA LEU A 240 -32.03 -29.49 14.64
C LEU A 240 -33.50 -29.50 14.21
N ASN A 241 -33.86 -28.62 13.26
CA ASN A 241 -35.23 -28.55 12.75
C ASN A 241 -35.47 -29.54 11.60
N ASP A 242 -34.50 -29.68 10.70
CA ASP A 242 -34.51 -30.60 9.56
C ASP A 242 -33.15 -31.31 9.37
N PRO A 243 -33.05 -32.61 9.70
CA PRO A 243 -31.84 -33.41 9.49
C PRO A 243 -31.35 -33.46 8.03
N LYS A 244 -32.20 -33.19 7.03
CA LYS A 244 -31.81 -33.19 5.61
C LYS A 244 -31.02 -31.94 5.21
N ASN A 245 -31.18 -30.83 5.94
CA ASN A 245 -30.58 -29.53 5.61
C ASN A 245 -29.56 -29.09 6.66
N ILE A 246 -28.85 -30.04 7.27
CA ILE A 246 -27.95 -29.80 8.40
C ILE A 246 -26.84 -28.78 8.10
N ALA A 247 -26.34 -28.74 6.86
CA ALA A 247 -25.35 -27.76 6.43
C ALA A 247 -25.88 -26.32 6.51
N LEU A 248 -27.14 -26.08 6.13
CA LEU A 248 -27.79 -24.76 6.17
C LEU A 248 -28.07 -24.34 7.62
N GLU A 249 -28.48 -25.27 8.48
CA GLU A 249 -28.69 -24.99 9.89
C GLU A 249 -27.39 -24.62 10.61
N LEU A 250 -26.28 -25.32 10.31
CA LEU A 250 -24.96 -25.03 10.87
C LEU A 250 -24.31 -23.76 10.31
N MET A 251 -24.69 -23.30 9.12
CA MET A 251 -24.25 -21.99 8.60
C MET A 251 -24.74 -20.83 9.47
N ASN A 252 -25.94 -20.94 10.05
CA ASN A 252 -26.57 -19.89 10.84
C ASN A 252 -26.20 -19.93 12.33
N VAL A 253 -25.31 -20.84 12.75
CA VAL A 253 -24.88 -20.95 14.14
C VAL A 253 -23.58 -20.17 14.36
N ILE A 254 -23.62 -19.27 15.33
CA ILE A 254 -22.47 -18.43 15.71
C ILE A 254 -21.44 -19.24 16.48
N ASN A 255 -21.87 -20.18 17.30
CA ASN A 255 -21.01 -21.06 18.08
C ASN A 255 -20.33 -22.12 17.21
N LYS A 256 -19.10 -22.48 17.54
CA LYS A 256 -18.39 -23.56 16.85
C LYS A 256 -19.03 -24.92 17.20
N PRO A 257 -19.44 -25.74 16.21
CA PRO A 257 -19.96 -27.08 16.45
C PRO A 257 -18.85 -28.09 16.72
N TYR A 258 -19.10 -29.03 17.64
CA TYR A 258 -18.24 -30.18 17.92
C TYR A 258 -18.80 -31.48 17.36
N GLY A 259 -20.12 -31.61 17.30
CA GLY A 259 -20.73 -32.85 16.88
C GLY A 259 -22.25 -32.81 16.93
N ILE A 260 -22.85 -33.97 16.69
CA ILE A 260 -24.30 -34.15 16.67
C ILE A 260 -24.63 -35.30 17.61
N THR A 261 -25.75 -35.20 18.32
CA THR A 261 -26.29 -36.24 19.19
C THR A 261 -27.78 -36.44 18.90
N GLN A 262 -28.37 -37.52 19.39
CA GLN A 262 -29.82 -37.72 19.36
C GLN A 262 -30.34 -38.01 20.76
N ASN A 263 -31.36 -37.26 21.15
CA ASN A 263 -32.05 -37.55 22.40
C ASN A 263 -32.81 -38.89 22.28
N PRO A 264 -32.53 -39.88 23.14
CA PRO A 264 -33.06 -41.23 23.00
C PRO A 264 -34.58 -41.30 23.24
N VAL A 265 -35.14 -40.33 23.99
CA VAL A 265 -36.56 -40.25 24.33
C VAL A 265 -37.34 -39.53 23.24
N THR A 266 -36.91 -38.33 22.85
CA THR A 266 -37.65 -37.51 21.87
C THR A 266 -37.32 -37.85 20.41
N LYS A 267 -36.23 -38.58 20.18
CA LYS A 267 -35.64 -38.87 18.87
C LYS A 267 -35.19 -37.63 18.07
N PHE A 268 -35.19 -36.46 18.68
CA PHE A 268 -34.66 -35.25 18.05
C PHE A 268 -33.14 -35.27 18.00
N TYR A 269 -32.60 -34.92 16.84
CA TYR A 269 -31.17 -34.65 16.68
C TYR A 269 -30.84 -33.26 17.23
N MET A 270 -29.70 -33.14 17.90
CA MET A 270 -29.21 -31.90 18.51
C MET A 270 -27.76 -31.69 18.10
N VAL A 271 -27.41 -30.45 17.76
CA VAL A 271 -26.01 -30.05 17.58
C VAL A 271 -25.40 -29.75 18.94
N VAL A 272 -24.20 -30.29 19.16
CA VAL A 272 -23.35 -30.00 20.31
C VAL A 272 -22.42 -28.85 19.95
N LEU A 273 -22.59 -27.71 20.62
CA LEU A 273 -21.93 -26.45 20.35
C LEU A 273 -20.98 -26.06 21.47
N SER A 274 -19.85 -25.47 21.10
CA SER A 274 -18.93 -24.82 22.04
C SER A 274 -19.46 -23.47 22.53
N ASP A 275 -18.83 -22.94 23.57
CA ASP A 275 -18.96 -21.55 24.02
C ASP A 275 -18.18 -20.56 23.13
N LYS A 276 -17.38 -21.03 22.17
CA LYS A 276 -16.57 -20.21 21.27
C LYS A 276 -17.29 -19.88 19.98
N CYS A 277 -17.02 -18.71 19.43
CA CYS A 277 -17.55 -18.29 18.14
C CYS A 277 -16.81 -18.99 16.99
N LYS A 278 -17.55 -19.46 15.98
CA LYS A 278 -17.03 -20.03 14.73
C LYS A 278 -16.14 -19.03 13.99
N LYS A 279 -16.49 -17.73 14.00
CA LYS A 279 -15.80 -16.68 13.23
C LYS A 279 -14.49 -16.23 13.87
N CYS A 280 -14.49 -15.99 15.18
CA CYS A 280 -13.33 -15.46 15.90
C CYS A 280 -12.60 -16.51 16.77
N ASN A 281 -13.12 -17.73 16.91
CA ASN A 281 -12.53 -18.82 17.69
C ASN A 281 -12.28 -18.51 19.19
N PHE A 282 -12.97 -17.48 19.70
CA PHE A 282 -13.01 -17.07 21.11
C PHE A 282 -14.46 -16.79 21.53
N ILE A 283 -14.71 -16.63 22.82
CA ILE A 283 -15.97 -16.05 23.31
C ILE A 283 -15.97 -14.57 22.87
N CYS A 284 -17.04 -14.11 22.25
CA CYS A 284 -17.13 -12.74 21.74
C CYS A 284 -18.46 -12.07 22.11
N TYR A 285 -18.53 -10.74 21.96
CA TYR A 285 -19.74 -9.97 22.28
C TYR A 285 -21.01 -10.48 21.57
N ALA A 286 -20.93 -10.94 20.33
CA ALA A 286 -22.07 -11.54 19.63
C ALA A 286 -22.69 -12.73 20.38
N ILE A 287 -21.86 -13.53 21.08
CA ILE A 287 -22.33 -14.63 21.92
C ILE A 287 -23.03 -14.10 23.18
N HIS A 288 -22.46 -13.08 23.83
CA HIS A 288 -23.07 -12.45 25.01
C HIS A 288 -24.37 -11.71 24.68
N PHE A 289 -24.46 -11.05 23.52
CA PHE A 289 -25.71 -10.44 23.06
C PHE A 289 -26.76 -11.49 22.75
N GLN A 290 -26.40 -12.57 22.04
CA GLN A 290 -27.32 -13.67 21.72
C GLN A 290 -27.98 -14.28 22.98
N GLN A 291 -27.24 -14.35 24.09
CA GLN A 291 -27.76 -14.83 25.37
C GLN A 291 -28.82 -13.92 25.99
N ASN A 292 -28.86 -12.63 25.60
CA ASN A 292 -29.72 -11.60 26.19
C ASN A 292 -30.85 -11.13 25.26
N PHE A 293 -31.07 -11.78 24.11
CA PHE A 293 -32.10 -11.36 23.14
C PHE A 293 -33.51 -11.30 23.74
N GLU A 294 -33.83 -12.16 24.71
CA GLU A 294 -35.12 -12.16 25.39
C GLU A 294 -35.34 -10.90 26.26
N ASN A 295 -34.28 -10.21 26.66
CA ASN A 295 -34.35 -8.98 27.46
C ASN A 295 -34.51 -7.71 26.60
N TRP A 296 -34.34 -7.82 25.28
CA TRP A 296 -34.33 -6.70 24.33
C TRP A 296 -35.42 -6.83 23.28
N THR A 297 -36.66 -6.83 23.77
CA THR A 297 -37.87 -6.91 22.94
C THR A 297 -38.60 -5.58 22.96
N SER A 298 -38.96 -5.13 21.77
CA SER A 298 -39.76 -3.94 21.49
C SER A 298 -41.26 -4.25 21.31
N GLY A 299 -41.63 -5.54 21.41
CA GLY A 299 -42.95 -6.04 21.00
C GLY A 299 -43.16 -6.09 19.48
N ASN A 300 -42.15 -5.74 18.66
CA ASN A 300 -42.21 -5.76 17.20
C ASN A 300 -41.07 -6.58 16.60
N ASN A 301 -41.40 -7.73 15.99
CA ASN A 301 -40.43 -8.66 15.42
C ASN A 301 -39.47 -8.01 14.40
N ASN A 302 -39.88 -6.99 13.65
CA ASN A 302 -39.01 -6.35 12.66
C ASN A 302 -37.94 -5.48 13.33
N ILE A 303 -38.31 -4.78 14.42
CA ILE A 303 -37.38 -3.96 15.21
C ILE A 303 -36.44 -4.87 15.99
N ASP A 304 -36.98 -5.93 16.59
CA ASP A 304 -36.20 -6.90 17.34
C ASP A 304 -35.17 -7.59 16.45
N ASN A 305 -35.57 -8.04 15.25
CA ASN A 305 -34.64 -8.62 14.28
C ASN A 305 -33.55 -7.62 13.86
N PHE A 306 -33.91 -6.36 13.61
CA PHE A 306 -32.93 -5.34 13.23
C PHE A 306 -31.91 -5.06 14.33
N ILE A 307 -32.39 -4.92 15.58
CA ILE A 307 -31.53 -4.76 16.76
C ILE A 307 -30.60 -5.97 16.90
N GLN A 308 -31.15 -7.19 16.81
CA GLN A 308 -30.38 -8.44 16.91
C GLN A 308 -29.32 -8.56 15.79
N ASP A 309 -29.64 -8.22 14.54
CA ASP A 309 -28.68 -8.26 13.42
C ASP A 309 -27.46 -7.37 13.67
N THR A 310 -27.67 -6.17 14.24
CA THR A 310 -26.56 -5.28 14.62
C THR A 310 -25.70 -5.87 15.73
N GLN A 311 -26.32 -6.56 16.70
CA GLN A 311 -25.65 -7.20 17.83
C GLN A 311 -24.86 -8.45 17.42
N LEU A 312 -25.40 -9.27 16.53
CA LEU A 312 -24.72 -10.46 16.00
C LEU A 312 -23.49 -10.13 15.17
N SER A 313 -23.40 -8.89 14.67
CA SER A 313 -22.24 -8.40 13.94
C SER A 313 -21.05 -8.03 14.85
N ALA A 314 -21.25 -7.97 16.18
CA ALA A 314 -20.25 -7.48 17.14
C ALA A 314 -19.31 -8.60 17.65
N HIS A 315 -18.21 -8.87 16.95
CA HIS A 315 -17.32 -10.00 17.28
C HIS A 315 -16.05 -9.67 18.10
N TYR A 316 -15.69 -8.40 18.31
CA TYR A 316 -14.38 -8.05 18.89
C TYR A 316 -14.50 -7.50 20.31
N TYR A 317 -13.73 -8.11 21.24
CA TYR A 317 -13.69 -7.79 22.68
C TYR A 317 -13.11 -6.39 23.01
N HIS A 318 -12.54 -5.68 22.05
CA HIS A 318 -11.92 -4.36 22.30
C HIS A 318 -12.67 -3.19 21.68
N TYR A 319 -13.78 -3.44 20.98
CA TYR A 319 -14.55 -2.38 20.35
C TYR A 319 -16.00 -2.80 20.08
N ILE A 320 -16.90 -2.46 21.01
CA ILE A 320 -18.32 -2.30 20.69
C ILE A 320 -18.40 -0.97 19.95
N GLY A 321 -18.14 -0.98 18.64
CA GLY A 321 -18.27 0.25 17.85
C GLY A 321 -19.67 0.85 17.97
N ASN A 322 -19.82 2.14 17.64
CA ASN A 322 -21.07 2.94 17.71
C ASN A 322 -22.17 2.49 16.73
N ARG A 323 -22.29 1.18 16.48
CA ARG A 323 -23.16 0.53 15.51
C ARG A 323 -23.99 -0.61 16.10
N VAL A 324 -23.74 -0.99 17.36
CA VAL A 324 -24.57 -1.98 18.05
C VAL A 324 -25.74 -1.25 18.70
N LEU A 325 -26.96 -1.60 18.29
CA LEU A 325 -28.17 -0.99 18.82
C LEU A 325 -28.68 -1.78 20.00
N GLU A 326 -29.34 -1.11 20.94
CA GLU A 326 -30.11 -1.76 21.99
C GLU A 326 -31.56 -1.25 22.05
N TRP A 327 -32.42 -2.02 22.72
CA TRP A 327 -33.71 -1.53 23.13
C TRP A 327 -33.56 -0.68 24.40
N ILE A 328 -33.98 0.58 24.33
CA ILE A 328 -33.91 1.53 25.43
C ILE A 328 -35.32 1.73 25.97
N SER A 329 -35.53 1.36 27.23
CA SER A 329 -36.82 1.55 27.88
C SER A 329 -37.10 3.04 28.10
N TYR A 330 -38.30 3.51 27.75
CA TYR A 330 -38.62 4.94 27.69
C TYR A 330 -38.57 5.63 29.07
N ASP A 331 -38.84 4.90 30.15
CA ASP A 331 -38.74 5.38 31.54
C ASP A 331 -37.29 5.70 31.97
N ARG A 332 -36.29 5.27 31.20
CA ARG A 332 -34.87 5.58 31.41
C ARG A 332 -34.45 6.92 30.81
N LEU A 333 -35.41 7.65 30.19
CA LEU A 333 -35.22 8.97 29.59
C LEU A 333 -36.00 10.03 30.39
N TYR A 334 -35.33 11.12 30.80
CA TYR A 334 -35.94 12.21 31.57
C TYR A 334 -35.56 13.59 31.02
N ASN A 335 -36.20 14.66 31.53
CA ASN A 335 -36.02 16.03 31.03
C ASN A 335 -36.25 16.17 29.50
N ILE A 336 -37.24 15.45 28.97
CA ILE A 336 -37.55 15.44 27.53
C ILE A 336 -38.09 16.80 27.10
N LYS A 337 -37.37 17.50 26.22
CA LYS A 337 -37.70 18.84 25.70
C LYS A 337 -37.77 18.85 24.18
N TYR A 338 -38.77 19.52 23.62
CA TYR A 338 -38.89 19.70 22.17
C TYR A 338 -37.85 20.71 21.65
N ILE A 339 -37.18 20.39 20.52
CA ILE A 339 -36.08 21.22 19.99
C ILE A 339 -36.24 21.71 18.55
N ALA A 340 -37.05 21.08 17.69
CA ALA A 340 -37.21 21.52 16.28
C ALA A 340 -38.46 20.93 15.59
N GLU A 341 -38.89 21.56 14.48
CA GLU A 341 -39.89 21.02 13.54
C GLU A 341 -39.46 19.62 13.03
N LYS A 342 -40.44 18.72 12.85
CA LYS A 342 -40.30 17.26 12.59
C LYS A 342 -40.16 16.32 13.80
N LYS A 343 -40.78 16.63 14.94
CA LYS A 343 -40.90 15.72 16.13
C LYS A 343 -39.53 15.26 16.66
N ILE A 344 -38.61 16.19 16.88
CA ILE A 344 -37.29 15.93 17.48
C ILE A 344 -37.27 16.45 18.92
N TYR A 345 -36.79 15.62 19.84
CA TYR A 345 -36.72 15.91 21.28
C TYR A 345 -35.29 15.74 21.80
N ARG A 346 -34.95 16.44 22.88
CA ARG A 346 -33.72 16.28 23.66
C ARG A 346 -34.07 15.66 25.00
N ALA A 347 -33.35 14.65 25.45
CA ALA A 347 -33.58 13.98 26.73
C ALA A 347 -32.25 13.66 27.44
N ASN A 348 -32.30 13.41 28.74
CA ASN A 348 -31.19 12.81 29.48
C ASN A 348 -31.45 11.31 29.60
N TRP A 349 -30.44 10.49 29.32
CA TRP A 349 -30.48 9.03 29.41
C TRP A 349 -29.71 8.55 30.63
N ILE A 350 -30.40 7.87 31.55
CA ILE A 350 -29.86 7.46 32.85
C ILE A 350 -28.70 6.47 32.69
N ASP A 351 -28.89 5.44 31.87
CA ASP A 351 -27.97 4.30 31.80
C ASP A 351 -26.66 4.63 31.10
N GLY A 352 -26.69 5.47 30.06
CA GLY A 352 -25.55 5.68 29.18
C GLY A 352 -25.24 4.46 28.30
N ASN A 353 -24.27 4.61 27.41
CA ASN A 353 -24.01 3.63 26.35
C ASN A 353 -23.26 2.37 26.84
N ILE A 354 -23.51 1.25 26.16
CA ILE A 354 -22.81 -0.02 26.38
C ILE A 354 -21.32 0.15 25.99
N SER A 355 -20.41 -0.33 26.84
CA SER A 355 -18.96 -0.23 26.61
C SER A 355 -18.23 -1.57 26.57
N ASP A 356 -18.54 -2.48 27.50
CA ASP A 356 -17.84 -3.77 27.64
C ASP A 356 -18.73 -4.80 28.36
N TRP A 357 -18.37 -6.08 28.31
CA TRP A 357 -19.02 -7.16 29.05
C TRP A 357 -18.27 -7.47 30.35
N ILE A 358 -19.00 -7.58 31.46
CA ILE A 358 -18.44 -7.89 32.79
C ILE A 358 -18.73 -9.35 33.12
N ASP A 359 -17.70 -10.19 33.12
CA ASP A 359 -17.83 -11.63 33.34
C ASP A 359 -18.31 -11.98 34.76
N GLU A 360 -17.94 -11.23 35.80
CA GLU A 360 -18.36 -11.56 37.18
C GLU A 360 -19.85 -11.35 37.41
N THR A 361 -20.42 -10.33 36.75
CA THR A 361 -21.83 -9.94 36.93
C THR A 361 -22.73 -10.44 35.80
N GLN A 362 -22.15 -11.03 34.75
CA GLN A 362 -22.82 -11.45 33.52
C GLN A 362 -23.71 -10.32 32.96
N ASN A 363 -23.17 -9.10 32.91
CA ASN A 363 -23.89 -7.89 32.50
C ASN A 363 -22.99 -6.92 31.73
N TRP A 364 -23.62 -6.02 30.96
CA TRP A 364 -22.93 -4.99 30.19
C TRP A 364 -22.51 -3.79 31.06
N LYS A 365 -21.23 -3.39 30.97
CA LYS A 365 -20.68 -2.16 31.53
C LYS A 365 -21.22 -0.94 30.80
N ARG A 366 -21.69 0.03 31.57
CA ARG A 366 -22.23 1.31 31.11
C ARG A 366 -21.23 2.46 31.29
N VAL A 367 -21.14 3.37 30.32
CA VAL A 367 -20.37 4.62 30.39
C VAL A 367 -21.26 5.80 30.04
N ASN A 368 -20.86 7.02 30.42
CA ASN A 368 -21.62 8.26 30.17
C ASN A 368 -23.05 8.24 30.79
N GLN A 369 -23.16 7.81 32.05
CA GLN A 369 -24.43 7.85 32.78
C GLN A 369 -24.98 9.29 32.84
N ASN A 370 -26.30 9.43 32.73
CA ASN A 370 -27.01 10.71 32.63
C ASN A 370 -26.62 11.58 31.41
N MET A 371 -26.09 10.98 30.33
CA MET A 371 -25.76 11.70 29.11
C MET A 371 -27.00 12.26 28.41
N ILE A 372 -26.79 13.33 27.64
CA ILE A 372 -27.86 13.93 26.84
C ILE A 372 -27.93 13.23 25.47
N VAL A 373 -29.15 12.90 25.04
CA VAL A 373 -29.47 12.23 23.77
C VAL A 373 -30.55 13.00 23.00
N ILE A 374 -30.63 12.76 21.70
CA ILE A 374 -31.70 13.22 20.82
C ILE A 374 -32.64 12.07 20.53
N LEU A 375 -33.94 12.32 20.63
CA LEU A 375 -35.00 11.38 20.26
C LEU A 375 -35.65 11.87 18.97
N LYS A 376 -35.70 11.03 17.95
CA LYS A 376 -36.35 11.33 16.67
C LYS A 376 -37.45 10.30 16.39
N SER A 377 -38.68 10.77 16.17
CA SER A 377 -39.83 9.92 15.82
C SER A 377 -39.65 9.27 14.45
N LEU A 378 -39.95 7.96 14.35
CA LEU A 378 -40.02 7.22 13.09
C LEU A 378 -41.41 7.39 12.46
N ASN A 379 -41.49 7.54 11.13
CA ASN A 379 -42.75 7.87 10.46
C ASN A 379 -43.43 6.68 9.76
N ASN A 380 -42.70 5.61 9.39
CA ASN A 380 -43.29 4.44 8.72
C ASN A 380 -42.77 3.08 9.23
N LEU A 381 -43.61 2.38 9.99
CA LEU A 381 -43.35 1.05 10.54
C LEU A 381 -43.16 -0.07 9.48
N LYS A 382 -43.72 0.06 8.27
CA LYS A 382 -43.65 -0.99 7.23
C LYS A 382 -42.29 -1.09 6.55
N ASN A 383 -41.47 -0.05 6.60
CA ASN A 383 -40.17 0.05 5.94
C ASN A 383 -39.07 0.53 6.90
N ILE A 384 -39.16 0.17 8.18
CA ILE A 384 -38.26 0.64 9.23
C ILE A 384 -36.78 0.38 8.92
N THR A 385 -36.47 -0.75 8.26
CA THR A 385 -35.11 -1.10 7.82
C THR A 385 -34.58 -0.16 6.75
N LEU A 386 -35.42 0.32 5.82
CA LEU A 386 -35.05 1.27 4.77
C LEU A 386 -34.94 2.70 5.31
N GLU A 387 -35.86 3.09 6.20
CA GLU A 387 -35.84 4.40 6.86
C GLU A 387 -34.62 4.50 7.78
N LEU A 388 -34.33 3.48 8.59
CA LEU A 388 -33.12 3.40 9.42
C LEU A 388 -31.84 3.25 8.59
N ALA A 389 -31.81 2.46 7.50
CA ALA A 389 -30.64 2.37 6.62
C ALA A 389 -30.33 3.68 5.88
N TYR A 390 -31.34 4.50 5.59
CA TYR A 390 -31.16 5.83 5.01
C TYR A 390 -30.68 6.84 6.07
N GLU A 391 -31.19 6.75 7.30
CA GLU A 391 -30.78 7.58 8.44
C GLU A 391 -29.37 7.20 8.95
N LEU A 392 -28.96 5.94 8.86
CA LEU A 392 -27.59 5.46 9.11
C LEU A 392 -26.54 6.08 8.16
N LYS A 393 -26.95 6.85 7.14
CA LYS A 393 -26.09 7.69 6.31
C LYS A 393 -25.86 9.11 6.88
N ILE A 394 -26.48 9.47 8.01
CA ILE A 394 -26.38 10.79 8.64
C ILE A 394 -25.34 10.76 9.78
N ASP A 395 -24.69 11.90 10.04
CA ASP A 395 -23.58 12.13 10.99
C ASP A 395 -23.93 11.97 12.50
N TYR A 396 -24.90 11.14 12.87
CA TYR A 396 -25.24 10.86 14.27
C TYR A 396 -24.76 9.47 14.69
N GLU A 397 -24.36 9.32 15.96
CA GLU A 397 -24.19 7.99 16.56
C GLU A 397 -25.55 7.46 17.01
N PHE A 398 -25.82 6.19 16.73
CA PHE A 398 -27.07 5.51 17.04
C PHE A 398 -26.86 4.61 18.26
N TYR A 399 -27.57 4.87 19.35
CA TYR A 399 -27.45 4.06 20.57
C TYR A 399 -28.55 3.01 20.67
N GLY A 400 -29.75 3.31 20.21
CA GLY A 400 -30.85 2.37 20.31
C GLY A 400 -32.19 2.89 19.84
N ILE A 401 -33.22 2.12 20.12
CA ILE A 401 -34.62 2.44 19.80
C ILE A 401 -35.42 2.41 21.10
N THR A 402 -36.35 3.35 21.25
CA THR A 402 -37.32 3.41 22.35
C THR A 402 -38.72 3.55 21.77
N GLN A 403 -39.76 3.22 22.54
CA GLN A 403 -41.15 3.54 22.17
C GLN A 403 -41.76 4.49 23.18
N ASN A 404 -42.40 5.56 22.70
CA ASN A 404 -43.17 6.43 23.56
C ASN A 404 -44.45 5.68 23.99
N PRO A 405 -44.68 5.43 25.29
CA PRO A 405 -45.84 4.67 25.75
C PRO A 405 -47.17 5.41 25.60
N GLU A 406 -47.15 6.75 25.51
CA GLU A 406 -48.38 7.55 25.35
C GLU A 406 -48.82 7.65 23.89
N THR A 407 -47.87 7.69 22.96
CA THR A 407 -48.17 7.87 21.52
C THR A 407 -47.97 6.61 20.69
N GLU A 408 -47.47 5.54 21.31
CA GLU A 408 -47.05 4.26 20.70
C GLU A 408 -46.00 4.39 19.57
N ASN A 409 -45.48 5.60 19.35
CA ASN A 409 -44.49 5.87 18.30
C ASN A 409 -43.11 5.38 18.73
N TYR A 410 -42.45 4.66 17.82
CA TYR A 410 -41.04 4.32 17.97
C TYR A 410 -40.16 5.53 17.65
N MET A 411 -39.14 5.74 18.48
CA MET A 411 -38.16 6.81 18.35
C MET A 411 -36.75 6.24 18.38
N VAL A 412 -35.89 6.81 17.56
CA VAL A 412 -34.46 6.49 17.57
C VAL A 412 -33.77 7.36 18.62
N VAL A 413 -32.90 6.74 19.42
CA VAL A 413 -32.05 7.41 20.40
C VAL A 413 -30.68 7.66 19.77
N LEU A 414 -30.37 8.93 19.58
CA LEU A 414 -29.20 9.45 18.87
C LEU A 414 -28.29 10.23 19.81
N SER A 415 -27.00 10.32 19.49
CA SER A 415 -26.09 11.24 20.20
C SER A 415 -26.53 12.69 20.06
N ASN A 416 -26.64 13.43 21.18
CA ASN A 416 -26.79 14.89 21.19
C ASN A 416 -25.49 15.64 20.90
N ILE A 417 -24.40 14.91 20.67
CA ILE A 417 -23.06 15.43 20.85
C ILE A 417 -22.35 15.63 19.54
N THR A 418 -23.06 16.18 18.57
CA THR A 418 -22.44 16.67 17.34
C THR A 418 -22.77 18.14 17.22
N CYS A 419 -21.74 18.96 17.46
CA CYS A 419 -21.78 20.33 17.01
C CYS A 419 -22.11 20.35 15.51
N LYS A 420 -23.05 21.18 15.09
CA LYS A 420 -23.48 21.29 13.67
C LYS A 420 -22.30 21.54 12.72
N GLU A 421 -21.24 22.20 13.20
CA GLU A 421 -20.04 22.49 12.41
C GLU A 421 -18.99 21.38 12.48
N CYS A 422 -18.85 20.72 13.63
CA CYS A 422 -17.73 19.78 13.86
C CYS A 422 -18.10 18.30 13.73
N HIS A 423 -19.40 17.99 13.64
CA HIS A 423 -19.95 16.64 13.62
C HIS A 423 -19.38 15.72 14.72
N CYS A 424 -19.00 16.30 15.87
CA CYS A 424 -18.42 15.62 17.02
C CYS A 424 -18.65 16.44 18.31
N ILE A 425 -18.28 15.85 19.46
CA ILE A 425 -18.19 16.57 20.75
C ILE A 425 -17.12 17.64 20.62
N CYS A 426 -17.44 18.88 20.98
CA CYS A 426 -16.49 20.00 20.93
C CYS A 426 -16.66 20.92 22.14
N ASN A 427 -15.64 21.74 22.41
CA ASN A 427 -15.52 22.59 23.59
C ASN A 427 -16.67 23.61 23.72
N THR A 428 -17.22 24.11 22.61
CA THR A 428 -18.41 24.97 22.58
C THR A 428 -19.58 24.40 23.39
N ILE A 429 -19.80 23.07 23.33
CA ILE A 429 -20.90 22.41 24.05
C ILE A 429 -20.67 22.47 25.57
N TYR A 430 -19.42 22.40 26.01
CA TYR A 430 -19.07 22.50 27.43
C TYR A 430 -19.14 23.96 27.92
N PHE A 431 -18.64 24.93 27.16
CA PHE A 431 -18.75 26.35 27.53
C PHE A 431 -20.19 26.83 27.67
N GLN A 432 -21.09 26.38 26.79
CA GLN A 432 -22.52 26.69 26.88
C GLN A 432 -23.18 26.20 28.17
N GLN A 433 -22.63 25.15 28.80
CA GLN A 433 -23.12 24.65 30.08
C GLN A 433 -22.76 25.58 31.24
N ASP A 434 -21.67 26.35 31.10
CA ASP A 434 -21.10 27.21 32.16
C ASP A 434 -21.50 28.69 32.07
N PHE A 435 -22.29 29.10 31.07
CA PHE A 435 -22.63 30.52 30.86
C PHE A 435 -23.40 31.16 32.01
N GLU A 436 -24.10 30.38 32.83
CA GLU A 436 -24.81 30.88 34.00
C GLU A 436 -23.92 30.99 35.25
N ASN A 437 -22.68 30.48 35.20
CA ASN A 437 -21.80 30.34 36.38
C ASN A 437 -20.84 31.52 36.60
N TRP A 438 -20.75 32.51 35.69
CA TRP A 438 -19.88 33.69 35.84
C TRP A 438 -20.47 34.96 35.20
N THR A 439 -20.04 36.13 35.67
CA THR A 439 -20.33 37.45 35.07
C THR A 439 -19.26 38.47 35.45
N SER A 440 -18.94 39.38 34.53
CA SER A 440 -18.07 40.55 34.76
C SER A 440 -18.80 41.74 35.37
N GLY A 441 -20.14 41.72 35.41
CA GLY A 441 -20.97 42.87 35.73
C GLY A 441 -21.13 43.88 34.59
N ASN A 442 -20.54 43.64 33.42
CA ASN A 442 -20.74 44.42 32.19
C ASN A 442 -21.25 43.51 31.06
N LYS A 443 -22.43 43.83 30.53
CA LYS A 443 -23.10 43.01 29.50
C LYS A 443 -22.29 42.89 28.21
N ASP A 444 -21.63 43.96 27.79
CA ASP A 444 -20.84 43.98 26.56
C ASP A 444 -19.60 43.06 26.68
N ILE A 445 -18.96 43.05 27.86
CA ILE A 445 -17.82 42.15 28.15
C ILE A 445 -18.29 40.70 28.28
N ASP A 446 -19.40 40.46 28.97
CA ASP A 446 -19.97 39.12 29.13
C ASP A 446 -20.40 38.52 27.79
N GLU A 447 -21.02 39.32 26.93
CA GLU A 447 -21.38 38.92 25.57
C GLU A 447 -20.13 38.67 24.71
N PHE A 448 -19.11 39.53 24.80
CA PHE A 448 -17.86 39.36 24.07
C PHE A 448 -17.12 38.06 24.45
N ILE A 449 -16.97 37.77 25.75
CA ILE A 449 -16.32 36.54 26.22
C ILE A 449 -17.15 35.30 25.81
N ARG A 450 -18.48 35.34 25.98
CA ARG A 450 -19.34 34.21 25.56
C ARG A 450 -19.27 33.96 24.06
N ASN A 451 -19.29 35.02 23.24
CA ASN A 451 -19.15 34.90 21.79
C ASN A 451 -17.78 34.30 21.41
N ALA A 452 -16.69 34.69 22.08
CA ALA A 452 -15.38 34.08 21.88
C ALA A 452 -15.37 32.59 22.26
N GLN A 453 -15.99 32.21 23.38
CA GLN A 453 -16.13 30.82 23.81
C GLN A 453 -17.00 29.99 22.85
N LEU A 454 -18.03 30.57 22.23
CA LEU A 454 -18.85 29.85 21.26
C LEU A 454 -18.07 29.45 19.99
N LEU A 455 -17.04 30.21 19.62
CA LEU A 455 -16.17 29.92 18.48
C LEU A 455 -15.11 28.85 18.80
N THR A 456 -14.96 28.45 20.07
CA THR A 456 -13.95 27.46 20.51
C THR A 456 -14.49 26.06 20.33
N HIS A 457 -14.41 25.54 19.11
CA HIS A 457 -14.84 24.19 18.81
C HIS A 457 -13.85 23.15 19.35
N ARG A 458 -12.88 22.69 18.55
CA ARG A 458 -11.85 21.75 19.04
C ARG A 458 -10.67 22.48 19.66
N ASP A 459 -10.49 23.74 19.30
CA ASP A 459 -9.34 24.54 19.69
C ASP A 459 -9.71 25.48 20.84
N LEU A 460 -9.00 25.33 21.97
CA LEU A 460 -9.13 26.17 23.16
C LEU A 460 -8.20 27.38 23.10
N GLU A 461 -7.35 27.50 22.08
CA GLU A 461 -6.39 28.59 21.98
C GLU A 461 -7.04 29.96 21.86
N VAL A 462 -8.24 30.05 21.30
CA VAL A 462 -8.98 31.31 21.15
C VAL A 462 -9.97 31.56 22.29
N ALA A 463 -10.01 30.68 23.30
CA ALA A 463 -10.91 30.81 24.43
C ALA A 463 -10.50 31.98 25.32
N LEU A 464 -11.41 32.92 25.50
CA LEU A 464 -11.31 33.96 26.50
C LEU A 464 -12.06 33.54 27.76
N GLU A 465 -11.52 33.89 28.91
CA GLU A 465 -12.22 33.73 30.18
C GLU A 465 -12.30 35.03 30.98
N TRP A 466 -13.31 35.11 31.84
CA TRP A 466 -13.34 36.11 32.89
C TRP A 466 -12.38 35.69 34.00
N ILE A 467 -11.37 36.51 34.26
CA ILE A 467 -10.33 36.24 35.27
C ILE A 467 -10.61 37.11 36.50
N PRO A 468 -11.04 36.53 37.63
CA PRO A 468 -11.23 37.27 38.87
C PRO A 468 -9.93 37.94 39.30
N TYR A 469 -9.95 39.26 39.55
CA TYR A 469 -8.74 40.04 39.80
C TYR A 469 -7.93 39.55 41.02
N ASN A 470 -8.59 38.97 42.02
CA ASN A 470 -7.95 38.37 43.19
C ASN A 470 -7.10 37.11 42.86
N ARG A 471 -7.17 36.59 41.63
CA ARG A 471 -6.32 35.51 41.12
C ARG A 471 -5.01 36.02 40.50
N LEU A 472 -4.79 37.34 40.45
CA LEU A 472 -3.57 38.00 39.96
C LEU A 472 -2.77 38.59 41.14
N TYR A 473 -1.47 38.34 41.20
CA TYR A 473 -0.58 38.82 42.28
C TYR A 473 0.78 39.30 41.73
N ASN A 474 1.59 39.94 42.59
CA ASN A 474 2.89 40.53 42.21
C ASN A 474 2.82 41.53 41.04
N ILE A 475 1.78 42.36 41.00
CA ILE A 475 1.54 43.31 39.90
C ILE A 475 2.60 44.43 39.93
N LYS A 476 3.39 44.55 38.86
CA LYS A 476 4.48 45.54 38.69
C LYS A 476 4.28 46.39 37.43
N TYR A 477 4.66 47.66 37.47
CA TYR A 477 4.58 48.56 36.32
C TYR A 477 5.80 48.40 35.39
N ILE A 478 5.59 48.40 34.05
CA ILE A 478 6.66 48.16 33.05
C ILE A 478 6.97 49.39 32.16
N ALA A 479 5.98 50.18 31.72
CA ALA A 479 6.20 51.26 30.73
C ALA A 479 5.12 52.37 30.72
N GLU A 480 5.45 53.54 30.13
CA GLU A 480 4.67 54.80 30.07
C GLU A 480 3.26 54.74 29.43
N LYS A 481 2.77 53.55 29.04
CA LYS A 481 1.41 53.34 28.50
C LYS A 481 0.50 52.48 29.39
N LYS A 482 0.69 52.53 30.73
CA LYS A 482 -0.14 51.80 31.72
C LYS A 482 -0.14 50.28 31.49
N ILE A 483 1.03 49.70 31.21
CA ILE A 483 1.25 48.25 31.07
C ILE A 483 1.85 47.70 32.36
N TYR A 484 1.32 46.57 32.84
CA TYR A 484 1.76 45.92 34.07
C TYR A 484 2.16 44.46 33.81
N ARG A 485 3.01 43.91 34.67
CA ARG A 485 3.35 42.48 34.75
C ARG A 485 2.69 41.88 35.98
N ALA A 486 2.11 40.70 35.89
CA ALA A 486 1.52 40.01 37.03
C ALA A 486 1.77 38.49 36.96
N ASN A 487 1.62 37.82 38.10
CA ASN A 487 1.53 36.36 38.16
C ASN A 487 0.05 35.96 38.26
N TRP A 488 -0.36 34.95 37.49
CA TRP A 488 -1.73 34.44 37.46
C TRP A 488 -1.81 33.04 38.08
N PHE A 489 -2.60 32.89 39.14
CA PHE A 489 -2.64 31.67 39.96
C PHE A 489 -3.20 30.45 39.22
N ASP A 490 -4.36 30.60 38.58
CA ASP A 490 -5.12 29.45 38.05
C ASP A 490 -4.49 28.84 36.80
N GLY A 491 -3.79 29.64 36.00
CA GLY A 491 -3.28 29.24 34.69
C GLY A 491 -4.39 29.05 33.64
N ASN A 492 -4.00 28.76 32.41
CA ASN A 492 -4.91 28.72 31.28
C ASN A 492 -5.70 27.39 31.18
N ILE A 493 -6.90 27.46 30.62
CA ILE A 493 -7.76 26.30 30.31
C ILE A 493 -7.03 25.35 29.35
N SER A 494 -7.17 24.04 29.58
CA SER A 494 -6.47 22.97 28.84
C SER A 494 -7.41 21.98 28.15
N TYR A 495 -8.28 21.29 28.88
CA TYR A 495 -9.29 20.37 28.33
C TYR A 495 -10.43 20.13 29.33
N TRP A 496 -11.58 19.68 28.85
CA TRP A 496 -12.72 19.32 29.71
C TRP A 496 -12.54 17.93 30.33
N ASN A 497 -12.64 17.83 31.66
CA ASN A 497 -12.59 16.55 32.36
C ASN A 497 -14.00 15.98 32.56
N ASN A 498 -14.31 14.87 31.89
CA ASN A 498 -15.62 14.20 31.94
C ASN A 498 -15.94 13.54 33.29
N GLU A 499 -14.92 13.16 34.09
CA GLU A 499 -15.15 12.53 35.40
C GLU A 499 -15.64 13.57 36.42
N ASN A 500 -15.02 14.75 36.41
CA ASN A 500 -15.29 15.81 37.39
C ASN A 500 -16.22 16.91 36.85
N GLN A 501 -16.62 16.84 35.58
CA GLN A 501 -17.47 17.82 34.89
C GLN A 501 -16.95 19.26 35.06
N ASN A 502 -15.64 19.47 34.81
CA ASN A 502 -15.00 20.79 34.95
C ASN A 502 -13.76 20.94 34.03
N TRP A 503 -13.32 22.18 33.79
CA TRP A 503 -12.14 22.51 32.99
C TRP A 503 -10.83 22.23 33.74
N SER A 504 -9.95 21.43 33.13
CA SER A 504 -8.57 21.23 33.58
C SER A 504 -7.70 22.44 33.20
N ARG A 505 -6.76 22.83 34.07
CA ARG A 505 -5.87 24.00 33.87
C ARG A 505 -4.40 23.62 33.82
N ILE A 506 -3.60 24.37 33.06
CA ILE A 506 -2.15 24.22 32.92
C ILE A 506 -1.44 25.56 33.17
N ASN A 507 -0.11 25.52 33.39
CA ASN A 507 0.71 26.71 33.65
C ASN A 507 0.25 27.54 34.87
N GLN A 508 -0.08 26.87 35.97
CA GLN A 508 -0.41 27.54 37.23
C GLN A 508 0.73 28.47 37.67
N SER A 509 0.39 29.64 38.21
CA SER A 509 1.35 30.69 38.62
C SER A 509 2.17 31.31 37.48
N MET A 510 1.69 31.28 36.23
CA MET A 510 2.40 31.86 35.08
C MET A 510 2.45 33.39 35.10
N ILE A 511 3.42 33.95 34.37
CA ILE A 511 3.60 35.39 34.21
C ILE A 511 2.75 35.89 33.03
N VAL A 512 2.04 36.98 33.24
CA VAL A 512 1.17 37.63 32.25
C VAL A 512 1.42 39.14 32.19
N THR A 513 1.08 39.74 31.05
CA THR A 513 1.10 41.19 30.85
C THR A 513 -0.34 41.72 30.93
N LEU A 514 -0.56 42.75 31.74
CA LEU A 514 -1.85 43.43 31.86
C LEU A 514 -1.80 44.74 31.07
N LYS A 515 -2.76 44.93 30.18
CA LYS A 515 -2.93 46.17 29.42
C LYS A 515 -4.30 46.77 29.73
N ASN A 516 -4.32 48.04 30.16
CA ASN A 516 -5.58 48.76 30.38
C ASN A 516 -6.39 48.85 29.08
N LEU A 517 -7.70 48.62 29.18
CA LEU A 517 -8.65 48.91 28.11
C LEU A 517 -9.04 50.40 28.15
N ASN A 518 -9.03 51.08 27.01
CA ASN A 518 -9.39 52.50 26.94
C ASN A 518 -10.90 52.68 26.87
N ASP A 519 -11.62 51.81 26.15
CA ASP A 519 -13.08 51.80 26.07
C ASP A 519 -13.64 50.36 26.03
N PRO A 520 -14.37 49.92 27.08
CA PRO A 520 -15.00 48.60 27.12
C PRO A 520 -15.94 48.30 25.95
N LYS A 521 -16.54 49.33 25.32
CA LYS A 521 -17.43 49.14 24.16
C LYS A 521 -16.69 48.78 22.88
N ASN A 522 -15.40 49.11 22.79
CA ASN A 522 -14.55 48.87 21.62
C ASN A 522 -13.51 47.76 21.86
N ILE A 523 -13.80 46.84 22.81
CA ILE A 523 -12.88 45.78 23.22
C ILE A 523 -12.39 44.90 22.07
N ALA A 524 -13.25 44.64 21.08
CA ALA A 524 -12.90 43.89 19.87
C ALA A 524 -11.80 44.59 19.05
N LEU A 525 -11.89 45.92 18.89
CA LEU A 525 -10.91 46.73 18.16
C LEU A 525 -9.57 46.78 18.91
N GLU A 526 -9.63 46.92 20.24
CA GLU A 526 -8.43 46.95 21.07
C GLU A 526 -7.68 45.61 21.08
N LEU A 527 -8.41 44.48 21.12
CA LEU A 527 -7.82 43.14 21.02
C LEU A 527 -7.31 42.82 19.61
N MET A 528 -7.97 43.32 18.55
CA MET A 528 -7.47 43.20 17.17
C MET A 528 -6.09 43.84 16.99
N ASN A 529 -5.78 44.90 17.73
CA ASN A 529 -4.51 45.62 17.62
C ASN A 529 -3.40 45.08 18.52
N VAL A 530 -3.66 44.08 19.36
CA VAL A 530 -2.63 43.45 20.21
C VAL A 530 -1.96 42.29 19.47
N ILE A 531 -0.64 42.21 19.49
CA ILE A 531 0.13 41.10 18.88
C ILE A 531 0.19 39.89 19.80
N ASN A 532 0.20 40.12 21.11
CA ASN A 532 0.19 39.08 22.14
C ASN A 532 -1.16 38.35 22.21
N LYS A 533 -1.12 37.05 22.54
CA LYS A 533 -2.32 36.23 22.72
C LYS A 533 -3.07 36.64 24.00
N PRO A 534 -4.37 36.98 23.94
CA PRO A 534 -5.17 37.25 25.12
C PRO A 534 -5.64 35.94 25.78
N TYR A 535 -5.56 35.88 27.11
CA TYR A 535 -6.15 34.79 27.90
C TYR A 535 -7.53 35.14 28.44
N GLY A 536 -7.77 36.42 28.72
CA GLY A 536 -9.02 36.84 29.34
C GLY A 536 -9.04 38.30 29.72
N ILE A 537 -10.10 38.67 30.41
CA ILE A 537 -10.34 40.03 30.88
C ILE A 537 -10.50 39.99 32.38
N THR A 538 -9.99 41.02 33.05
CA THR A 538 -10.15 41.23 34.48
C THR A 538 -10.58 42.67 34.74
N GLN A 539 -11.10 42.95 35.94
CA GLN A 539 -11.40 44.31 36.38
C GLN A 539 -10.66 44.60 37.67
N ASN A 540 -9.90 45.71 37.68
CA ASN A 540 -9.29 46.19 38.89
C ASN A 540 -10.40 46.65 39.87
N PRO A 541 -10.50 46.07 41.08
CA PRO A 541 -11.61 46.34 41.99
C PRO A 541 -11.57 47.77 42.56
N VAL A 542 -10.39 48.41 42.56
CA VAL A 542 -10.16 49.77 43.08
C VAL A 542 -10.44 50.81 42.00
N THR A 543 -9.78 50.69 40.84
CA THR A 543 -9.90 51.70 39.76
C THR A 543 -11.12 51.49 38.88
N LYS A 544 -11.76 50.32 38.96
CA LYS A 544 -12.86 49.86 38.07
C LYS A 544 -12.49 49.76 36.59
N PHE A 545 -11.22 49.97 36.24
CA PHE A 545 -10.73 49.77 34.87
C PHE A 545 -10.68 48.29 34.54
N TYR A 546 -11.15 47.95 33.34
CA TYR A 546 -10.98 46.64 32.75
C TYR A 546 -9.58 46.54 32.12
N MET A 547 -8.97 45.37 32.26
CA MET A 547 -7.63 45.08 31.74
C MET A 547 -7.68 43.77 30.96
N VAL A 548 -6.97 43.73 29.83
CA VAL A 548 -6.72 42.47 29.11
C VAL A 548 -5.52 41.78 29.73
N VAL A 549 -5.66 40.48 29.97
CA VAL A 549 -4.58 39.60 30.40
C VAL A 549 -3.95 38.95 29.16
N LEU A 550 -2.69 39.29 28.89
CA LEU A 550 -1.95 38.90 27.70
C LEU A 550 -0.79 37.96 28.02
N SER A 551 -0.55 36.98 27.15
CA SER A 551 0.65 36.15 27.17
C SER A 551 1.87 36.87 26.60
N ASP A 552 3.05 36.29 26.78
CA ASP A 552 4.28 36.64 26.04
C ASP A 552 4.31 36.07 24.61
N LYS A 553 3.35 35.20 24.26
CA LYS A 553 3.23 34.56 22.94
C LYS A 553 2.44 35.44 21.99
N CYS A 554 2.75 35.33 20.70
CA CYS A 554 1.98 35.99 19.65
C CYS A 554 0.63 35.29 19.42
N LYS A 555 -0.44 36.06 19.23
CA LYS A 555 -1.78 35.55 18.88
C LYS A 555 -1.81 34.72 17.59
N LYS A 556 -0.96 35.07 16.61
CA LYS A 556 -0.92 34.43 15.29
C LYS A 556 -0.04 33.19 15.28
N CYS A 557 1.07 33.23 16.02
CA CYS A 557 2.08 32.17 16.00
C CYS A 557 1.93 31.19 17.16
N ASN A 558 1.28 31.60 18.26
CA ASN A 558 1.23 30.88 19.53
C ASN A 558 2.62 30.63 20.17
N PHE A 559 3.63 31.40 19.77
CA PHE A 559 4.96 31.46 20.36
C PHE A 559 5.55 32.87 20.22
N ILE A 560 6.74 33.11 20.80
CA ILE A 560 7.46 34.39 20.65
C ILE A 560 8.00 34.50 19.22
N CYS A 561 7.43 35.40 18.43
CA CYS A 561 7.71 35.51 16.99
C CYS A 561 8.52 36.78 16.65
N HIS A 562 8.97 36.89 15.40
CA HIS A 562 9.76 38.03 14.92
C HIS A 562 9.08 39.39 15.16
N ALA A 563 7.76 39.48 14.93
CA ALA A 563 6.99 40.69 15.18
C ALA A 563 7.06 41.18 16.64
N ILE A 564 7.14 40.25 17.61
CA ILE A 564 7.30 40.61 19.04
C ILE A 564 8.70 41.18 19.29
N HIS A 565 9.75 40.58 18.70
CA HIS A 565 11.11 41.09 18.80
C HIS A 565 11.29 42.45 18.11
N PHE A 566 10.62 42.67 16.97
CA PHE A 566 10.61 43.98 16.32
C PHE A 566 9.90 45.03 17.18
N GLN A 567 8.71 44.71 17.72
CA GLN A 567 7.93 45.61 18.57
C GLN A 567 8.74 46.08 19.80
N GLN A 568 9.58 45.22 20.36
CA GLN A 568 10.46 45.56 21.49
C GLN A 568 11.59 46.55 21.11
N ASN A 569 11.92 46.69 19.83
CA ASN A 569 13.02 47.50 19.32
C ASN A 569 12.59 48.81 18.63
N PHE A 570 11.29 49.13 18.59
CA PHE A 570 10.79 50.33 17.88
C PHE A 570 11.31 51.65 18.45
N GLU A 571 11.74 51.68 19.71
CA GLU A 571 12.32 52.87 20.34
C GLU A 571 13.81 53.08 19.98
N ASN A 572 14.45 52.12 19.29
CA ASN A 572 15.89 52.13 19.02
C ASN A 572 16.30 52.79 17.68
N TRP A 573 15.35 53.12 16.81
CA TRP A 573 15.62 53.77 15.53
C TRP A 573 14.48 54.71 15.12
N THR A 574 14.81 55.72 14.31
CA THR A 574 13.84 56.61 13.66
C THR A 574 14.44 57.14 12.36
N SER A 575 13.60 57.31 11.33
CA SER A 575 13.96 58.01 10.10
C SER A 575 13.88 59.53 10.25
N GLY A 576 13.30 60.03 11.35
CA GLY A 576 12.92 61.43 11.53
C GLY A 576 11.62 61.81 10.81
N ASN A 577 10.85 60.82 10.32
CA ASN A 577 9.55 61.02 9.68
C ASN A 577 8.55 59.95 10.17
N ASP A 578 7.55 60.37 10.94
CA ASP A 578 6.55 59.49 11.56
C ASP A 578 5.81 58.59 10.56
N ASN A 579 5.58 59.07 9.33
CA ASN A 579 4.89 58.27 8.30
C ASN A 579 5.78 57.14 7.77
N ILE A 580 7.09 57.39 7.63
CA ILE A 580 8.06 56.36 7.21
C ILE A 580 8.29 55.38 8.35
N ASP A 581 8.40 55.88 9.58
CA ASP A 581 8.57 55.05 10.77
C ASP A 581 7.38 54.13 10.96
N SER A 582 6.14 54.66 10.91
CA SER A 582 4.91 53.87 10.96
C SER A 582 4.88 52.83 9.85
N PHE A 583 5.24 53.20 8.62
CA PHE A 583 5.21 52.27 7.49
C PHE A 583 6.21 51.11 7.68
N ILE A 584 7.46 51.39 8.05
CA ILE A 584 8.46 50.35 8.34
C ILE A 584 7.99 49.47 9.51
N GLN A 585 7.49 50.07 10.58
CA GLN A 585 6.96 49.34 11.74
C GLN A 585 5.79 48.42 11.34
N ASP A 586 4.87 48.87 10.49
CA ASP A 586 3.75 48.05 10.00
C ASP A 586 4.25 46.81 9.23
N THR A 587 5.29 46.97 8.40
CA THR A 587 5.93 45.82 7.72
C THR A 587 6.57 44.85 8.72
N GLN A 588 7.21 45.36 9.77
CA GLN A 588 7.87 44.58 10.81
C GLN A 588 6.88 43.86 11.73
N LEU A 589 5.76 44.49 12.08
CA LEU A 589 4.69 43.87 12.87
C LEU A 589 3.96 42.77 12.08
N SER A 590 3.96 42.85 10.75
CA SER A 590 3.39 41.83 9.87
C SER A 590 4.28 40.59 9.75
N ALA A 591 5.55 40.68 10.17
CA ALA A 591 6.56 39.64 9.99
C ALA A 591 6.67 38.71 11.19
N HIS A 592 5.91 37.63 11.12
CA HIS A 592 5.79 36.66 12.21
C HIS A 592 6.86 35.57 12.17
N HIS A 593 6.95 34.86 11.04
CA HIS A 593 7.88 33.74 10.84
C HIS A 593 8.91 34.02 9.76
N PHE A 594 8.49 34.76 8.73
CA PHE A 594 9.28 35.05 7.55
C PHE A 594 9.52 36.54 7.44
N LEU A 595 10.68 36.91 6.89
CA LEU A 595 11.14 38.29 6.76
C LEU A 595 11.12 38.79 5.31
N TYR A 596 10.40 38.11 4.41
CA TYR A 596 10.49 38.36 2.95
C TYR A 596 10.02 39.77 2.53
N GLU A 597 9.13 40.39 3.30
CA GLU A 597 8.53 41.71 3.01
C GLU A 597 8.84 42.73 4.11
N VAL A 598 9.83 42.43 4.95
CA VAL A 598 10.22 43.34 6.04
C VAL A 598 11.11 44.42 5.51
N LEU A 599 10.69 45.66 5.73
CA LEU A 599 11.56 46.80 5.52
C LEU A 599 12.38 47.05 6.79
N GLU A 600 13.63 47.42 6.57
CA GLU A 600 14.46 48.01 7.60
C GLU A 600 14.90 49.42 7.23
N TRP A 601 15.13 50.24 8.25
CA TRP A 601 15.84 51.49 8.09
C TRP A 601 17.33 51.20 7.90
N ILE A 602 17.86 51.53 6.71
CA ILE A 602 19.26 51.28 6.34
C ILE A 602 20.03 52.58 6.46
N SER A 603 21.05 52.60 7.32
CA SER A 603 21.96 53.74 7.40
C SER A 603 22.74 53.91 6.08
N TYR A 604 22.76 55.13 5.52
CA TYR A 604 23.25 55.37 4.15
C TYR A 604 24.73 55.03 3.96
N ASP A 605 25.54 55.13 5.01
CA ASP A 605 26.98 54.77 5.03
C ASP A 605 27.24 53.26 4.85
N ARG A 606 26.20 52.42 4.91
CA ARG A 606 26.29 50.97 4.70
C ARG A 606 26.19 50.58 3.21
N LEU A 607 26.03 51.55 2.30
CA LEU A 607 25.99 51.37 0.85
C LEU A 607 27.28 51.91 0.19
N TYR A 608 27.90 51.12 -0.69
CA TYR A 608 29.16 51.49 -1.37
C TYR A 608 29.16 51.08 -2.86
N ASN A 609 30.18 51.50 -3.62
CA ASN A 609 30.28 51.26 -5.07
C ASN A 609 29.05 51.71 -5.89
N ILE A 610 28.45 52.84 -5.50
CA ILE A 610 27.22 53.34 -6.13
C ILE A 610 27.50 53.77 -7.58
N LYS A 611 26.88 53.10 -8.55
CA LYS A 611 27.01 53.33 -10.01
C LYS A 611 25.67 53.67 -10.63
N TYR A 612 25.66 54.55 -11.63
CA TYR A 612 24.44 54.95 -12.32
C TYR A 612 24.03 53.93 -13.39
N ILE A 613 22.73 53.63 -13.52
CA ILE A 613 22.21 52.67 -14.50
C ILE A 613 21.43 53.34 -15.64
N THR A 614 20.42 54.18 -15.34
CA THR A 614 19.49 54.74 -16.36
C THR A 614 19.01 56.16 -16.04
N GLU A 615 18.49 56.84 -17.07
CA GLU A 615 17.93 58.22 -17.04
C GLU A 615 16.86 58.49 -15.95
N LYS A 616 16.26 57.46 -15.36
CA LYS A 616 15.25 57.57 -14.29
C LYS A 616 15.81 57.71 -12.87
N LYS A 617 17.06 58.19 -12.70
CA LYS A 617 17.74 58.33 -11.39
C LYS A 617 17.83 57.00 -10.60
N ILE A 618 18.11 55.90 -11.31
CA ILE A 618 18.30 54.57 -10.71
C ILE A 618 19.81 54.28 -10.61
N TYR A 619 20.25 53.82 -9.44
CA TYR A 619 21.64 53.47 -9.17
C TYR A 619 21.76 52.00 -8.78
N ARG A 620 22.97 51.44 -8.91
CA ARG A 620 23.37 50.12 -8.42
C ARG A 620 24.37 50.32 -7.30
N ALA A 621 24.25 49.59 -6.19
CA ALA A 621 25.18 49.68 -5.08
C ALA A 621 25.45 48.30 -4.47
N ASN A 622 26.54 48.20 -3.72
CA ASN A 622 26.79 47.08 -2.81
C ASN A 622 26.29 47.46 -1.42
N TRP A 623 25.59 46.55 -0.76
CA TRP A 623 25.09 46.72 0.60
C TRP A 623 25.87 45.85 1.58
N PHE A 624 26.51 46.47 2.57
CA PHE A 624 27.43 45.80 3.49
C PHE A 624 26.73 44.79 4.41
N ASP A 625 25.66 45.22 5.09
CA ASP A 625 25.00 44.43 6.13
C ASP A 625 24.29 43.19 5.59
N GLY A 626 23.69 43.31 4.39
CA GLY A 626 22.79 42.30 3.86
C GLY A 626 21.51 42.16 4.68
N ASN A 627 20.66 41.22 4.27
CA ASN A 627 19.29 41.07 4.79
C ASN A 627 19.26 40.57 6.22
N ILE A 628 18.29 41.05 7.01
CA ILE A 628 17.88 40.43 8.28
C ILE A 628 17.41 38.98 8.00
N SER A 629 17.91 38.03 8.79
CA SER A 629 17.64 36.60 8.60
C SER A 629 16.83 35.96 9.72
N TYR A 630 17.29 36.03 10.97
CA TYR A 630 16.57 35.48 12.13
C TYR A 630 17.06 36.13 13.43
N TRP A 631 16.24 36.07 14.47
CA TRP A 631 16.59 36.57 15.80
C TRP A 631 17.47 35.58 16.56
N ASN A 632 18.64 36.01 17.02
CA ASN A 632 19.54 35.20 17.83
C ASN A 632 19.26 35.44 19.32
N ASN A 633 18.75 34.40 20.01
CA ASN A 633 18.40 34.45 21.43
C ASN A 633 19.62 34.57 22.37
N GLU A 634 20.81 34.10 21.97
CA GLU A 634 22.01 34.18 22.82
C GLU A 634 22.53 35.61 22.89
N ASN A 635 22.56 36.28 21.74
CA ASN A 635 23.11 37.64 21.60
C ASN A 635 22.03 38.73 21.68
N GLN A 636 20.76 38.36 21.77
CA GLN A 636 19.60 39.25 21.77
C GLN A 636 19.66 40.27 20.61
N ASN A 637 19.98 39.79 19.41
CA ASN A 637 20.13 40.63 18.21
C ASN A 637 19.81 39.86 16.91
N TRP A 638 19.61 40.59 15.81
CA TRP A 638 19.30 40.03 14.49
C TRP A 638 20.54 39.50 13.75
N SER A 639 20.47 38.27 13.26
CA SER A 639 21.46 37.67 12.35
C SER A 639 21.24 38.15 10.91
N ARG A 640 22.32 38.29 10.13
CA ARG A 640 22.28 38.80 8.75
C ARG A 640 22.83 37.81 7.71
N ILE A 641 22.28 37.84 6.50
CA ILE A 641 22.68 37.01 5.34
C ILE A 641 22.96 37.89 4.11
N ASN A 642 23.66 37.35 3.10
CA ASN A 642 23.98 38.05 1.85
C ASN A 642 24.76 39.36 2.07
N GLN A 643 25.72 39.35 2.99
CA GLN A 643 26.63 40.48 3.19
C GLN A 643 27.34 40.82 1.87
N ASN A 644 27.48 42.12 1.60
CA ASN A 644 28.03 42.66 0.34
C ASN A 644 27.19 42.36 -0.92
N MET A 645 25.90 42.07 -0.79
CA MET A 645 25.03 41.87 -1.95
C MET A 645 24.84 43.14 -2.78
N ILE A 646 24.48 42.96 -4.03
CA ILE A 646 24.19 44.04 -4.97
C ILE A 646 22.70 44.39 -4.89
N VAL A 647 22.41 45.68 -4.81
CA VAL A 647 21.06 46.25 -4.71
C VAL A 647 20.87 47.37 -5.73
N THR A 648 19.62 47.59 -6.11
CA THR A 648 19.20 48.72 -6.93
C THR A 648 18.65 49.82 -6.03
N LEU A 649 19.11 51.06 -6.22
CA LEU A 649 18.69 52.24 -5.47
C LEU A 649 17.78 53.11 -6.32
N LYS A 650 16.59 53.42 -5.82
CA LYS A 650 15.58 54.25 -6.49
C LYS A 650 15.22 55.45 -5.62
N ASN A 651 15.44 56.67 -6.12
CA ASN A 651 15.07 57.89 -5.40
C ASN A 651 13.54 58.01 -5.29
N LEU A 652 13.04 58.43 -4.13
CA LEU A 652 11.63 58.78 -3.89
C LEU A 652 11.43 60.28 -4.15
N ASN A 653 10.46 60.64 -4.98
CA ASN A 653 10.39 61.98 -5.58
C ASN A 653 9.49 62.99 -4.83
N ASP A 654 8.57 62.54 -3.97
CA ASP A 654 7.64 63.42 -3.22
C ASP A 654 7.39 62.94 -1.77
N PRO A 655 7.85 63.68 -0.74
CA PRO A 655 7.62 63.37 0.68
C PRO A 655 6.17 63.11 1.09
N LYS A 656 5.19 63.72 0.40
CA LYS A 656 3.76 63.58 0.74
C LYS A 656 3.12 62.31 0.20
N ASN A 657 3.71 61.69 -0.83
CA ASN A 657 3.21 60.48 -1.49
C ASN A 657 4.15 59.27 -1.31
N ILE A 658 5.15 59.38 -0.43
CA ILE A 658 6.14 58.32 -0.14
C ILE A 658 5.46 56.98 0.15
N THR A 659 4.42 56.97 0.99
CA THR A 659 3.74 55.72 1.39
C THR A 659 3.08 55.00 0.21
N LEU A 660 2.53 55.74 -0.77
CA LEU A 660 1.92 55.17 -1.97
C LEU A 660 2.98 54.65 -2.95
N GLU A 661 4.09 55.38 -3.11
CA GLU A 661 5.24 54.90 -3.90
C GLU A 661 5.87 53.65 -3.29
N LEU A 662 5.96 53.58 -1.96
CA LEU A 662 6.48 52.43 -1.21
C LEU A 662 5.53 51.22 -1.30
N MET A 663 4.22 51.40 -1.13
CA MET A 663 3.23 50.32 -1.25
C MET A 663 3.29 49.61 -2.60
N ASN A 664 3.52 50.35 -3.69
CA ASN A 664 3.59 49.79 -5.05
C ASN A 664 4.84 48.93 -5.30
N GLU A 665 5.88 49.07 -4.48
CA GLU A 665 7.20 48.43 -4.69
C GLU A 665 7.68 47.67 -3.44
N ILE A 666 6.81 47.47 -2.45
CA ILE A 666 7.13 46.86 -1.16
C ILE A 666 7.69 45.43 -1.32
N ASN A 667 7.12 44.66 -2.24
CA ASN A 667 7.54 43.27 -2.50
C ASN A 667 8.97 43.16 -3.06
N LYS A 668 9.56 44.30 -3.49
CA LYS A 668 10.88 44.37 -4.12
C LYS A 668 11.92 45.06 -3.25
N SER A 669 11.48 45.72 -2.18
CA SER A 669 12.34 46.55 -1.34
C SER A 669 12.81 45.80 -0.09
N CYS A 670 14.09 45.95 0.22
CA CYS A 670 14.71 45.40 1.42
C CYS A 670 14.88 46.45 2.52
N GLY A 671 14.75 47.74 2.18
CA GLY A 671 14.78 48.80 3.15
C GLY A 671 14.73 50.20 2.54
N ILE A 672 14.73 51.18 3.43
CA ILE A 672 14.69 52.61 3.11
C ILE A 672 15.91 53.26 3.72
N THR A 673 16.53 54.17 2.97
CA THR A 673 17.63 55.00 3.46
C THR A 673 17.37 56.46 3.11
N GLN A 674 18.14 57.37 3.69
CA GLN A 674 18.13 58.79 3.31
C GLN A 674 19.54 59.23 2.96
N ASN A 675 19.69 59.86 1.80
CA ASN A 675 20.95 60.48 1.45
C ASN A 675 21.21 61.65 2.41
N PRO A 676 22.31 61.63 3.19
CA PRO A 676 22.54 62.62 4.24
C PRO A 676 22.78 64.04 3.70
N LYS A 677 23.26 64.16 2.44
CA LYS A 677 23.55 65.44 1.77
C LYS A 677 22.31 66.02 1.10
N THR A 678 21.58 65.22 0.32
CA THR A 678 20.42 65.72 -0.44
C THR A 678 19.11 65.66 0.35
N LYS A 679 19.09 64.93 1.49
CA LYS A 679 17.89 64.63 2.30
C LYS A 679 16.79 63.88 1.55
N ILE A 680 17.09 63.35 0.37
CA ILE A 680 16.18 62.54 -0.43
C ILE A 680 16.15 61.13 0.16
N TYR A 681 14.94 60.61 0.38
CA TYR A 681 14.72 59.22 0.75
C TYR A 681 14.89 58.32 -0.48
N ILE A 682 15.55 57.18 -0.30
CA ILE A 682 15.94 56.25 -1.34
C ILE A 682 15.47 54.86 -0.92
N MET A 683 14.79 54.19 -1.85
CA MET A 683 14.38 52.80 -1.69
C MET A 683 15.50 51.88 -2.17
N VAL A 684 15.80 50.84 -1.37
CA VAL A 684 16.81 49.82 -1.68
C VAL A 684 16.07 48.55 -2.14
N LEU A 685 16.37 48.08 -3.35
CA LEU A 685 15.63 47.04 -4.09
C LEU A 685 16.50 45.82 -4.45
N TYR A 686 15.89 44.63 -4.54
CA TYR A 686 16.51 43.42 -5.10
C TYR A 686 16.48 43.41 -6.64
N ASP A 687 17.42 42.67 -7.26
CA ASP A 687 17.36 42.29 -8.68
C ASP A 687 16.37 41.12 -8.86
N GLU A 688 15.21 41.36 -9.49
CA GLU A 688 14.11 40.37 -9.61
C GLU A 688 14.05 39.63 -10.94
N CYS A 689 13.64 38.35 -10.88
CA CYS A 689 13.28 37.57 -12.06
C CYS A 689 11.84 37.86 -12.47
N LYS A 690 11.64 38.32 -13.71
CA LYS A 690 10.31 38.63 -14.29
C LYS A 690 9.31 37.46 -14.25
N LYS A 691 9.80 36.22 -14.23
CA LYS A 691 8.96 35.01 -14.18
C LYS A 691 8.65 34.56 -12.75
N CYS A 692 9.57 34.81 -11.81
CA CYS A 692 9.44 34.32 -10.44
C CYS A 692 8.98 35.39 -9.45
N ASN A 693 9.13 36.68 -9.78
CA ASN A 693 8.93 37.82 -8.86
C ASN A 693 9.78 37.71 -7.58
N TYR A 694 10.92 37.03 -7.66
CA TYR A 694 11.97 36.96 -6.62
C TYR A 694 13.31 36.58 -7.28
N ALA A 695 14.42 36.67 -6.54
CA ALA A 695 15.73 36.21 -6.99
C ALA A 695 15.76 34.69 -7.16
N CYS A 696 15.87 34.21 -8.40
CA CYS A 696 15.78 32.78 -8.73
C CYS A 696 17.08 32.24 -9.33
N ASN A 697 17.20 30.91 -9.36
CA ASN A 697 18.38 30.21 -9.88
C ASN A 697 18.73 30.64 -11.31
N ALA A 698 17.76 30.90 -12.18
CA ALA A 698 18.01 31.40 -13.54
C ALA A 698 18.81 32.71 -13.57
N ILE A 699 18.49 33.70 -12.71
CA ILE A 699 19.27 34.95 -12.61
C ILE A 699 20.67 34.66 -12.08
N CYS A 700 20.76 33.82 -11.05
CA CYS A 700 22.02 33.43 -10.45
C CYS A 700 22.93 32.69 -11.45
N PHE A 701 22.39 31.86 -12.36
CA PHE A 701 23.15 31.27 -13.48
C PHE A 701 23.55 32.29 -14.53
N GLN A 702 22.63 33.17 -14.93
CA GLN A 702 22.89 34.24 -15.92
C GLN A 702 24.10 35.09 -15.54
N GLN A 703 24.26 35.40 -14.25
CA GLN A 703 25.40 36.18 -13.76
C GLN A 703 26.75 35.44 -13.84
N ASN A 704 26.74 34.12 -14.00
CA ASN A 704 27.93 33.27 -14.07
C ASN A 704 28.18 32.68 -15.46
N PHE A 705 27.44 33.07 -16.51
CA PHE A 705 27.59 32.50 -17.87
C PHE A 705 29.02 32.56 -18.41
N VAL A 706 29.79 33.59 -18.02
CA VAL A 706 31.20 33.74 -18.40
C VAL A 706 32.06 32.55 -17.94
N ASN A 707 31.67 31.85 -16.88
CA ASN A 707 32.41 30.72 -16.32
C ASN A 707 32.05 29.36 -16.95
N TRP A 708 31.07 29.30 -17.86
CA TRP A 708 30.53 28.05 -18.45
C TRP A 708 30.72 28.01 -19.97
N THR A 709 31.96 28.11 -20.45
CA THR A 709 32.25 28.09 -21.89
C THR A 709 32.98 26.83 -22.34
N SER A 710 32.46 26.25 -23.43
CA SER A 710 33.01 25.10 -24.15
C SER A 710 33.83 25.50 -25.39
N ASN A 711 33.99 26.81 -25.64
CA ASN A 711 34.48 27.37 -26.89
C ASN A 711 33.62 27.01 -28.12
N ASN A 712 32.35 26.62 -27.92
CA ASN A 712 31.39 26.39 -28.97
C ASN A 712 30.04 27.03 -28.62
N GLU A 713 29.64 28.02 -29.41
CA GLU A 713 28.44 28.84 -29.14
C GLU A 713 27.14 28.01 -29.10
N ILE A 714 27.05 26.91 -29.86
CA ILE A 714 25.85 26.06 -29.89
C ILE A 714 25.71 25.29 -28.57
N ILE A 715 26.81 24.72 -28.09
CA ILE A 715 26.85 23.98 -26.82
C ILE A 715 26.65 24.93 -25.63
N ASP A 716 27.32 26.08 -25.65
CA ASP A 716 27.21 27.09 -24.60
C ASP A 716 25.77 27.60 -24.50
N LYS A 717 25.15 27.91 -25.65
CA LYS A 717 23.74 28.31 -25.70
C LYS A 717 22.80 27.22 -25.20
N PHE A 718 23.01 25.96 -25.59
CA PHE A 718 22.20 24.85 -25.10
C PHE A 718 22.28 24.72 -23.57
N ILE A 719 23.49 24.76 -23.00
CA ILE A 719 23.71 24.72 -21.54
C ILE A 719 23.02 25.91 -20.87
N GLN A 720 23.21 27.13 -21.38
CA GLN A 720 22.60 28.35 -20.85
C GLN A 720 21.06 28.30 -20.91
N ASP A 721 20.48 27.80 -22.00
CA ASP A 721 19.04 27.62 -22.13
C ASP A 721 18.51 26.67 -21.05
N THR A 722 19.20 25.56 -20.75
CA THR A 722 18.81 24.68 -19.63
C THR A 722 18.90 25.38 -18.27
N GLN A 723 19.94 26.20 -18.06
CA GLN A 723 20.14 26.96 -16.83
C GLN A 723 19.09 28.05 -16.62
N LEU A 724 18.64 28.71 -17.70
CA LEU A 724 17.59 29.72 -17.66
C LEU A 724 16.22 29.13 -17.34
N LEU A 725 15.99 27.84 -17.60
CA LEU A 725 14.75 27.16 -17.21
C LEU A 725 14.68 26.86 -15.71
N ALA A 726 15.77 27.05 -14.95
CA ALA A 726 15.86 26.79 -13.52
C ALA A 726 15.16 27.87 -12.68
N HIS A 727 13.83 27.87 -12.71
CA HIS A 727 12.98 28.74 -11.90
C HIS A 727 12.45 27.97 -10.68
N GLY A 728 12.93 28.29 -9.47
CA GLY A 728 12.45 27.70 -8.22
C GLY A 728 13.54 27.47 -7.15
N LYS A 729 13.12 27.28 -5.89
CA LYS A 729 13.96 26.84 -4.75
C LYS A 729 14.03 25.30 -4.62
N GLU A 730 13.54 24.56 -5.61
CA GLU A 730 13.25 23.12 -5.50
C GLU A 730 14.49 22.25 -5.28
N PHE A 731 14.30 21.19 -4.47
CA PHE A 731 15.23 20.08 -4.34
C PHE A 731 15.32 19.32 -5.69
N GLY A 732 16.52 18.95 -6.13
CA GLY A 732 16.71 18.25 -7.42
C GLY A 732 17.11 19.13 -8.62
N LEU A 733 17.61 20.36 -8.38
CA LEU A 733 18.10 21.27 -9.43
C LEU A 733 19.07 20.63 -10.44
N PHE A 734 19.95 19.72 -9.96
CA PHE A 734 20.90 18.96 -10.79
C PHE A 734 20.23 18.08 -11.85
N LYS A 735 18.95 17.73 -11.68
CA LYS A 735 18.19 16.98 -12.69
C LYS A 735 17.70 17.88 -13.82
N LYS A 736 17.63 19.20 -13.62
CA LYS A 736 17.11 20.16 -14.61
C LYS A 736 18.22 20.93 -15.34
N VAL A 737 19.33 21.16 -14.67
CA VAL A 737 20.41 22.03 -15.16
C VAL A 737 21.57 21.20 -15.70
N LEU A 738 22.15 21.65 -16.81
CA LEU A 738 23.39 21.09 -17.35
C LEU A 738 24.58 22.00 -17.05
N GLU A 739 25.74 21.36 -16.94
CA GLU A 739 27.03 22.01 -16.70
C GLU A 739 27.98 21.79 -17.90
N TRP A 740 28.81 22.79 -18.18
CA TRP A 740 30.07 22.53 -18.86
C TRP A 740 31.05 21.96 -17.83
N ILE A 741 31.53 20.74 -18.07
CA ILE A 741 32.44 20.05 -17.14
C ILE A 741 33.83 20.03 -17.79
N PRO A 742 34.79 20.82 -17.29
CA PRO A 742 36.15 20.80 -17.81
C PRO A 742 36.75 19.39 -17.71
N TYR A 743 37.36 18.92 -18.80
CA TYR A 743 37.81 17.54 -18.92
C TYR A 743 38.89 17.16 -17.89
N ASP A 744 39.68 18.12 -17.43
CA ASP A 744 40.68 17.97 -16.37
C ASP A 744 40.09 17.74 -14.97
N ARG A 745 38.77 17.92 -14.80
CA ARG A 745 38.04 17.53 -13.58
C ARG A 745 37.60 16.06 -13.60
N LEU A 746 37.91 15.33 -14.67
CA LEU A 746 37.63 13.91 -14.87
C LEU A 746 38.93 13.09 -14.88
N TYR A 747 38.99 12.01 -14.09
CA TYR A 747 40.18 11.15 -14.01
C TYR A 747 39.82 9.67 -13.93
N ASP A 748 40.82 8.77 -14.02
CA ASP A 748 40.64 7.31 -14.09
C ASP A 748 39.67 6.87 -15.23
N ILE A 749 39.83 7.50 -16.40
CA ILE A 749 38.95 7.28 -17.55
C ILE A 749 39.22 5.89 -18.15
N LYS A 750 38.22 5.00 -18.09
CA LYS A 750 38.30 3.60 -18.54
C LYS A 750 37.25 3.31 -19.59
N TYR A 751 37.66 2.73 -20.71
CA TYR A 751 36.72 2.28 -21.75
C TYR A 751 35.80 1.17 -21.21
N ILE A 752 34.50 1.27 -21.50
CA ILE A 752 33.49 0.27 -21.11
C ILE A 752 33.05 -0.52 -22.34
N ALA A 753 32.46 0.16 -23.31
CA ALA A 753 31.79 -0.48 -24.44
C ALA A 753 31.67 0.45 -25.65
N LYS A 754 31.39 -0.15 -26.81
CA LYS A 754 31.04 0.54 -28.05
C LYS A 754 29.66 0.06 -28.49
N GLY A 755 28.70 0.97 -28.55
CA GLY A 755 27.35 0.73 -29.06
C GLY A 755 27.24 1.08 -30.54
N GLY A 756 26.01 1.01 -31.07
CA GLY A 756 25.72 1.40 -32.46
C GLY A 756 26.04 2.87 -32.78
N PHE A 757 25.91 3.74 -31.77
CA PHE A 757 25.98 5.20 -31.96
C PHE A 757 27.22 5.88 -31.35
N GLY A 758 28.05 5.13 -30.61
CA GLY A 758 29.17 5.75 -29.90
C GLY A 758 29.96 4.82 -28.99
N LYS A 759 30.87 5.42 -28.21
CA LYS A 759 31.69 4.76 -27.19
C LYS A 759 31.31 5.28 -25.80
N VAL A 760 31.36 4.40 -24.81
CA VAL A 760 31.09 4.73 -23.41
C VAL A 760 32.33 4.45 -22.57
N TYR A 761 32.66 5.38 -21.68
CA TYR A 761 33.76 5.29 -20.72
C TYR A 761 33.25 5.51 -19.29
N ARG A 762 33.94 4.97 -18.30
CA ARG A 762 33.77 5.29 -16.87
C ARG A 762 34.81 6.34 -16.48
N ALA A 763 34.45 7.31 -15.65
CA ALA A 763 35.40 8.27 -15.08
C ALA A 763 35.02 8.65 -13.64
N ASN A 764 35.97 9.22 -12.90
CA ASN A 764 35.73 9.87 -11.60
C ASN A 764 35.59 11.38 -11.82
N TRP A 765 34.55 11.98 -11.27
CA TRP A 765 34.35 13.43 -11.32
C TRP A 765 34.67 14.09 -9.97
N ILE A 766 35.67 14.97 -9.96
CA ILE A 766 36.19 15.60 -8.74
C ILE A 766 35.12 16.44 -8.04
N ASP A 767 34.44 17.31 -8.80
CA ASP A 767 33.53 18.31 -8.24
C ASP A 767 32.22 17.74 -7.72
N GLY A 768 31.66 16.73 -8.39
CA GLY A 768 30.26 16.36 -8.20
C GLY A 768 29.28 17.44 -8.68
N TYR A 769 27.97 17.16 -8.57
CA TYR A 769 26.93 18.02 -9.14
C TYR A 769 26.50 19.16 -8.22
N ILE A 770 25.97 20.23 -8.81
CA ILE A 770 25.46 21.42 -8.09
C ILE A 770 24.14 21.11 -7.37
N ILE A 771 24.05 21.46 -6.08
CA ILE A 771 22.79 21.53 -5.32
C ILE A 771 22.53 22.95 -4.78
N ASN A 772 21.26 23.28 -4.57
CA ASN A 772 20.83 24.56 -4.00
C ASN A 772 20.66 24.46 -2.48
N ASN A 773 20.92 25.54 -1.74
CA ASN A 773 20.56 25.65 -0.32
C ASN A 773 19.17 26.30 -0.16
N GLU A 774 18.49 25.99 0.95
CA GLU A 774 17.21 26.61 1.34
C GLU A 774 17.34 28.14 1.55
N SER A 775 18.55 28.64 1.78
CA SER A 775 18.86 30.04 2.12
C SER A 775 19.07 31.00 0.93
N GLY A 776 18.99 30.54 -0.32
CA GLY A 776 18.98 31.42 -1.52
C GLY A 776 20.03 31.08 -2.59
N CYS A 777 19.87 31.63 -3.80
CA CYS A 777 20.58 31.20 -5.02
C CYS A 777 22.07 31.62 -5.13
N TRP A 778 22.64 32.22 -4.07
CA TRP A 778 24.01 32.76 -4.07
C TRP A 778 25.04 31.84 -3.42
N ASN A 779 24.63 30.85 -2.61
CA ASN A 779 25.52 29.89 -1.96
C ASN A 779 25.33 28.50 -2.61
N ARG A 780 26.16 28.15 -3.60
CA ARG A 780 26.12 26.85 -4.29
C ARG A 780 26.99 25.84 -3.57
N TYR A 781 26.45 24.66 -3.30
CA TYR A 781 27.20 23.54 -2.74
C TYR A 781 27.42 22.47 -3.81
N ARG A 782 28.59 21.84 -3.77
CA ARG A 782 28.91 20.64 -4.52
C ARG A 782 28.50 19.42 -3.70
N TYR A 783 27.86 18.44 -4.33
CA TYR A 783 27.43 17.21 -3.67
C TYR A 783 28.03 16.00 -4.36
N LYS A 784 28.39 14.98 -3.56
CA LYS A 784 29.09 13.75 -4.01
C LYS A 784 30.40 14.05 -4.77
N GLU A 785 31.33 14.72 -4.10
CA GLU A 785 32.72 14.83 -4.58
C GLU A 785 33.30 13.44 -4.88
N ASN A 786 34.10 13.33 -5.95
CA ASN A 786 34.71 12.08 -6.43
C ASN A 786 33.72 10.96 -6.81
N MET A 787 32.56 11.30 -7.40
CA MET A 787 31.59 10.31 -7.86
C MET A 787 31.96 9.66 -9.20
N PHE A 788 31.47 8.42 -9.43
CA PHE A 788 31.55 7.77 -10.73
C PHE A 788 30.53 8.37 -11.72
N VAL A 789 31.00 8.62 -12.95
CA VAL A 789 30.19 9.07 -14.08
C VAL A 789 30.47 8.23 -15.32
N ALA A 790 29.48 8.12 -16.19
CA ALA A 790 29.63 7.55 -17.52
C ALA A 790 29.84 8.68 -18.55
N LEU A 791 30.86 8.55 -19.40
CA LEU A 791 31.13 9.47 -20.51
C LEU A 791 30.69 8.81 -21.82
N LYS A 792 29.63 9.33 -22.44
CA LYS A 792 29.14 8.84 -23.73
C LYS A 792 29.58 9.76 -24.86
N SER A 793 30.38 9.24 -25.77
CA SER A 793 30.88 9.94 -26.97
C SER A 793 30.20 9.39 -28.21
N LEU A 794 29.56 10.25 -29.02
CA LEU A 794 29.01 9.84 -30.31
C LEU A 794 30.08 9.78 -31.40
N ASN A 795 29.85 8.92 -32.39
CA ASN A 795 30.75 8.82 -33.54
C ASN A 795 30.88 10.17 -34.26
N ASN A 796 32.12 10.61 -34.53
CA ASN A 796 32.43 11.88 -35.21
C ASN A 796 31.88 13.16 -34.53
N SER A 797 31.66 13.16 -33.21
CA SER A 797 31.14 14.34 -32.49
C SER A 797 32.10 15.53 -32.42
N LYS A 798 33.30 15.45 -32.97
CA LYS A 798 34.25 16.58 -33.12
C LYS A 798 33.61 17.81 -33.78
N ASN A 799 32.76 17.58 -34.79
CA ASN A 799 31.89 18.62 -35.34
C ASN A 799 30.53 18.43 -34.68
N VAL A 800 29.99 19.46 -34.01
CA VAL A 800 28.67 19.38 -33.37
C VAL A 800 27.62 19.06 -34.45
N THR A 801 27.22 17.79 -34.53
CA THR A 801 26.27 17.30 -35.52
C THR A 801 24.84 17.53 -35.04
N LEU A 802 23.89 17.59 -35.98
CA LEU A 802 22.46 17.63 -35.63
C LEU A 802 22.05 16.39 -34.82
N GLU A 803 22.66 15.23 -35.09
CA GLU A 803 22.45 13.99 -34.35
C GLU A 803 22.84 14.15 -32.87
N PHE A 804 24.02 14.70 -32.58
CA PHE A 804 24.47 14.96 -31.21
C PHE A 804 23.56 15.95 -30.49
N ILE A 805 23.20 17.07 -31.13
CA ILE A 805 22.29 18.07 -30.53
C ILE A 805 20.90 17.48 -30.27
N ASN A 806 20.38 16.67 -31.18
CA ASN A 806 19.09 16.01 -30.99
C ASN A 806 19.13 15.02 -29.82
N GLU A 807 20.19 14.22 -29.70
CA GLU A 807 20.32 13.28 -28.57
C GLU A 807 20.37 14.00 -27.22
N ILE A 808 21.24 15.01 -27.06
CA ILE A 808 21.32 15.74 -25.79
C ILE A 808 20.02 16.50 -25.48
N THR A 809 19.31 16.98 -26.51
CA THR A 809 18.04 17.70 -26.34
C THR A 809 16.93 16.75 -25.92
N LEU A 810 16.79 15.60 -26.59
CA LEU A 810 15.78 14.59 -26.27
C LEU A 810 16.02 13.99 -24.88
N HIS A 811 17.27 13.62 -24.58
CA HIS A 811 17.64 13.09 -23.26
C HIS A 811 17.38 14.12 -22.16
N ASN A 812 17.77 15.38 -22.37
CA ASN A 812 17.51 16.45 -21.40
C ASN A 812 16.02 16.69 -21.18
N ARG A 813 15.18 16.66 -22.23
CA ARG A 813 13.72 16.76 -22.09
C ARG A 813 13.13 15.57 -21.34
N GLY A 814 13.56 14.35 -21.69
CA GLY A 814 13.06 13.12 -21.07
C GLY A 814 13.40 13.01 -19.58
N LYS A 815 14.60 13.39 -19.14
CA LYS A 815 15.03 13.20 -17.73
C LYS A 815 14.41 14.16 -16.70
N ILE A 816 13.81 15.27 -17.12
CA ILE A 816 13.40 16.35 -16.20
C ILE A 816 12.36 15.82 -15.20
N ASN A 817 12.63 15.98 -13.89
CA ASN A 817 11.77 15.52 -12.80
C ASN A 817 11.56 14.01 -12.68
N ASN A 818 12.38 13.17 -13.34
CA ASN A 818 12.27 11.72 -13.25
C ASN A 818 13.54 11.08 -12.67
N SER A 819 13.42 9.93 -12.00
CA SER A 819 14.56 9.15 -11.46
C SER A 819 14.80 7.83 -12.18
N PHE A 820 13.89 7.44 -13.06
CA PHE A 820 13.87 6.22 -13.87
C PHE A 820 14.34 6.46 -15.31
N ILE A 821 14.94 7.62 -15.56
CA ILE A 821 15.69 7.96 -16.77
C ILE A 821 17.06 8.40 -16.32
N ILE A 822 18.10 7.92 -17.01
CA ILE A 822 19.49 8.14 -16.60
C ILE A 822 19.81 9.63 -16.48
N GLY A 823 20.39 10.01 -15.35
CA GLY A 823 20.77 11.39 -15.07
C GLY A 823 21.80 11.89 -16.09
N PHE A 824 21.64 13.15 -16.49
CA PHE A 824 22.51 13.84 -17.42
C PHE A 824 23.00 15.13 -16.76
N TYR A 825 24.27 15.15 -16.39
CA TYR A 825 24.87 16.22 -15.58
C TYR A 825 25.40 17.36 -16.43
N GLY A 826 25.92 17.06 -17.61
CA GLY A 826 26.61 18.06 -18.40
C GLY A 826 27.35 17.49 -19.59
N ILE A 827 28.12 18.37 -20.22
CA ILE A 827 28.88 18.07 -21.43
C ILE A 827 30.35 18.35 -21.16
N THR A 828 31.21 17.51 -21.71
CA THR A 828 32.65 17.71 -21.73
C THR A 828 33.20 17.51 -23.15
N GLN A 829 34.47 17.84 -23.37
CA GLN A 829 35.16 17.58 -24.62
C GLN A 829 36.51 16.94 -24.35
N ASP A 830 36.77 15.82 -25.01
CA ASP A 830 38.07 15.18 -24.96
C ASP A 830 39.12 16.05 -25.66
N PRO A 831 40.20 16.46 -24.97
CA PRO A 831 41.19 17.37 -25.51
C PRO A 831 42.00 16.77 -26.66
N VAL A 832 42.09 15.43 -26.75
CA VAL A 832 42.84 14.68 -27.77
C VAL A 832 41.98 14.44 -29.01
N THR A 833 40.83 13.78 -28.83
CA THR A 833 39.96 13.44 -29.98
C THR A 833 39.11 14.61 -30.45
N LYS A 834 38.95 15.65 -29.61
CA LYS A 834 38.04 16.80 -29.79
C LYS A 834 36.56 16.43 -29.84
N ASN A 835 36.22 15.18 -29.56
CA ASN A 835 34.85 14.71 -29.51
C ASN A 835 34.15 15.24 -28.25
N TYR A 836 32.95 15.81 -28.43
CA TYR A 836 32.06 16.11 -27.31
C TYR A 836 31.48 14.83 -26.72
N MET A 837 31.30 14.83 -25.39
CA MET A 837 30.80 13.69 -24.63
C MET A 837 29.74 14.13 -23.61
N MET A 838 28.70 13.32 -23.45
CA MET A 838 27.71 13.47 -22.39
C MET A 838 28.24 12.88 -21.10
N VAL A 839 28.05 13.59 -19.98
CA VAL A 839 28.38 13.13 -18.63
C VAL A 839 27.10 12.66 -17.96
N LEU A 840 26.99 11.34 -17.73
CA LEU A 840 25.79 10.64 -17.30
C LEU A 840 25.98 9.92 -15.95
N ASP A 841 24.88 9.54 -15.31
CA ASP A 841 24.91 8.59 -14.20
C ASP A 841 25.63 7.29 -14.60
N TYR A 842 26.53 6.83 -13.73
CA TYR A 842 27.20 5.54 -13.88
C TYR A 842 26.38 4.42 -13.24
N ALA A 843 25.97 3.44 -14.03
CA ALA A 843 25.31 2.23 -13.55
C ALA A 843 26.34 1.16 -13.19
N GLU A 844 26.58 0.97 -11.89
CA GLU A 844 27.57 0.02 -11.36
C GLU A 844 27.32 -1.43 -11.81
N GLU A 845 26.04 -1.81 -11.95
CA GLU A 845 25.62 -3.15 -12.38
C GLU A 845 25.50 -3.29 -13.91
N GLY A 846 25.74 -2.22 -14.67
CA GLY A 846 25.64 -2.19 -16.12
C GLY A 846 24.19 -2.21 -16.63
N SER A 847 23.99 -2.81 -17.82
CA SER A 847 22.64 -2.99 -18.36
C SER A 847 21.86 -4.04 -17.58
N LEU A 848 20.53 -3.98 -17.62
CA LEU A 848 19.67 -4.95 -16.98
C LEU A 848 19.91 -6.36 -17.55
N ARG A 849 20.31 -6.50 -18.83
CA ARG A 849 20.75 -7.78 -19.40
C ARG A 849 21.96 -8.34 -18.67
N ASN A 850 23.00 -7.52 -18.47
CA ASN A 850 24.21 -7.91 -17.74
C ASN A 850 23.92 -8.25 -16.28
N TYR A 851 22.98 -7.54 -15.66
CA TYR A 851 22.55 -7.81 -14.29
C TYR A 851 21.81 -9.15 -14.21
N LEU A 852 20.86 -9.43 -15.11
CA LEU A 852 20.14 -10.71 -15.15
C LEU A 852 21.09 -11.89 -15.42
N ASP A 853 22.07 -11.75 -16.32
CA ASP A 853 23.05 -12.82 -16.58
C ASP A 853 23.82 -13.25 -15.30
N LYS A 854 24.00 -12.34 -14.34
CA LYS A 854 24.75 -12.59 -13.10
C LYS A 854 23.85 -12.97 -11.93
N GLU A 855 22.73 -12.27 -11.78
CA GLU A 855 21.95 -12.21 -10.54
C GLU A 855 20.54 -12.78 -10.67
N TYR A 856 20.11 -13.25 -11.86
CA TYR A 856 18.75 -13.74 -12.10
C TYR A 856 18.30 -14.81 -11.09
N ASP A 857 19.19 -15.76 -10.75
CA ASP A 857 18.89 -16.86 -9.83
C ASP A 857 18.59 -16.38 -8.40
N LYS A 858 18.95 -15.12 -8.06
CA LYS A 858 18.66 -14.51 -6.75
C LYS A 858 17.35 -13.71 -6.74
N LEU A 859 16.77 -13.42 -7.91
CA LEU A 859 15.61 -12.55 -8.03
C LEU A 859 14.31 -13.28 -7.69
N ASN A 860 13.61 -12.77 -6.68
CA ASN A 860 12.25 -13.20 -6.37
C ASN A 860 11.20 -12.42 -7.20
N TRP A 861 9.92 -12.77 -7.05
CA TRP A 861 8.84 -12.13 -7.80
C TRP A 861 8.63 -10.65 -7.44
N ASP A 862 8.84 -10.28 -6.17
CA ASP A 862 8.70 -8.90 -5.72
C ASP A 862 9.74 -8.03 -6.45
N GLU A 863 11.01 -8.47 -6.47
CA GLU A 863 12.09 -7.79 -7.19
C GLU A 863 11.88 -7.73 -8.71
N LYS A 864 11.34 -8.80 -9.30
CA LYS A 864 10.99 -8.82 -10.74
C LYS A 864 9.89 -7.80 -11.05
N ILE A 865 8.87 -7.68 -10.18
CA ILE A 865 7.79 -6.70 -10.32
C ILE A 865 8.31 -5.29 -10.10
N ASP A 866 9.20 -5.07 -9.13
CA ASP A 866 9.87 -3.79 -8.90
C ASP A 866 10.65 -3.33 -10.12
N HIS A 867 11.41 -4.23 -10.75
CA HIS A 867 12.13 -3.93 -11.97
C HIS A 867 11.20 -3.56 -13.13
N MET A 868 10.08 -4.30 -13.31
CA MET A 868 9.08 -3.95 -14.32
C MET A 868 8.44 -2.59 -14.03
N TYR A 869 8.15 -2.29 -12.76
CA TYR A 869 7.56 -1.03 -12.34
C TYR A 869 8.48 0.16 -12.63
N ASP A 870 9.76 0.06 -12.26
CA ASP A 870 10.76 1.10 -12.51
C ASP A 870 10.88 1.46 -13.99
N VAL A 871 10.97 0.44 -14.87
CA VAL A 871 11.02 0.65 -16.32
C VAL A 871 9.73 1.31 -16.82
N THR A 872 8.57 0.86 -16.34
CA THR A 872 7.29 1.44 -16.76
C THR A 872 7.13 2.89 -16.30
N ASN A 873 7.66 3.24 -15.13
CA ASN A 873 7.63 4.61 -14.60
C ASN A 873 8.51 5.56 -15.44
N GLY A 874 9.67 5.08 -15.88
CA GLY A 874 10.47 5.78 -16.90
C GLY A 874 9.72 5.94 -18.21
N LEU A 875 9.09 4.87 -18.70
CA LEU A 875 8.39 4.87 -19.99
C LEU A 875 7.14 5.76 -20.01
N GLU A 876 6.34 5.74 -18.95
CA GLU A 876 5.19 6.64 -18.79
C GLU A 876 5.64 8.09 -18.84
N HIS A 877 6.71 8.43 -18.12
CA HIS A 877 7.23 9.79 -18.13
C HIS A 877 7.72 10.24 -19.52
N ILE A 878 8.36 9.35 -20.28
CA ILE A 878 8.72 9.59 -21.68
C ILE A 878 7.46 9.91 -22.50
N HIS A 879 6.43 9.08 -22.37
CA HIS A 879 5.17 9.22 -23.11
C HIS A 879 4.37 10.48 -22.74
N GLU A 880 4.39 10.88 -21.47
CA GLU A 880 3.75 12.13 -20.97
C GLU A 880 4.42 13.39 -21.51
N ASN A 881 5.73 13.32 -21.81
CA ASN A 881 6.46 14.39 -22.48
C ASN A 881 6.29 14.38 -24.01
N GLU A 882 5.33 13.62 -24.54
CA GLU A 882 5.09 13.42 -25.98
C GLU A 882 6.32 12.88 -26.74
N LEU A 883 7.18 12.15 -26.04
CA LEU A 883 8.33 11.46 -26.61
C LEU A 883 7.99 9.97 -26.85
N ILE A 884 8.74 9.37 -27.77
CA ILE A 884 8.69 7.93 -28.08
C ILE A 884 10.15 7.46 -28.04
N HIS A 885 10.43 6.39 -27.32
CA HIS A 885 11.80 5.89 -27.13
C HIS A 885 12.36 5.27 -28.42
N ARG A 886 11.55 4.46 -29.13
CA ARG A 886 11.82 3.83 -30.44
C ARG A 886 12.86 2.69 -30.44
N ASP A 887 13.86 2.74 -29.57
CA ASP A 887 14.86 1.67 -29.39
C ASP A 887 14.83 1.09 -27.96
N LEU A 888 13.62 0.89 -27.42
CA LEU A 888 13.45 0.42 -26.05
C LEU A 888 13.74 -1.09 -26.00
N HIS A 889 14.87 -1.47 -25.41
CA HIS A 889 15.22 -2.88 -25.21
C HIS A 889 16.02 -3.04 -23.92
N ILE A 890 16.16 -4.26 -23.41
CA ILE A 890 16.77 -4.50 -22.09
C ILE A 890 18.22 -4.00 -21.95
N GLY A 891 18.97 -3.96 -23.06
CA GLY A 891 20.31 -3.35 -23.11
C GLY A 891 20.35 -1.83 -22.88
N ASN A 892 19.25 -1.12 -23.18
CA ASN A 892 19.07 0.32 -22.93
C ASN A 892 18.36 0.59 -21.59
N ILE A 893 18.22 -0.45 -20.77
CA ILE A 893 17.76 -0.36 -19.38
C ILE A 893 18.98 -0.57 -18.50
N LEU A 894 19.31 0.37 -17.63
CA LEU A 894 20.47 0.31 -16.75
C LEU A 894 20.06 0.05 -15.30
N LYS A 895 20.81 -0.82 -14.61
CA LYS A 895 20.59 -1.10 -13.19
C LYS A 895 21.47 -0.17 -12.34
N LEU A 896 20.83 0.81 -11.70
CA LEU A 896 21.47 1.64 -10.68
C LEU A 896 21.42 0.94 -9.32
N LYS A 897 22.12 1.50 -8.33
CA LYS A 897 22.18 0.93 -6.98
C LYS A 897 20.81 0.70 -6.34
N PHE A 898 19.89 1.66 -6.49
CA PHE A 898 18.59 1.64 -5.79
C PHE A 898 17.39 1.42 -6.70
N ASN A 899 17.55 1.59 -8.02
CA ASN A 899 16.45 1.53 -8.98
C ASN A 899 16.98 1.15 -10.38
N ILE A 900 16.06 1.05 -11.33
CA ILE A 900 16.36 0.88 -12.76
C ILE A 900 16.03 2.16 -13.52
N ALA A 901 16.83 2.47 -14.55
CA ALA A 901 16.62 3.65 -15.38
C ALA A 901 16.79 3.38 -16.87
N ILE A 902 16.00 4.07 -17.69
CA ILE A 902 16.07 4.05 -19.15
C ILE A 902 17.18 4.99 -19.63
N THR A 903 17.96 4.57 -20.65
CA THR A 903 18.97 5.39 -21.34
C THR A 903 18.72 5.41 -22.85
N ASP A 904 19.50 6.21 -23.59
CA ASP A 904 19.61 6.16 -25.05
C ASP A 904 18.33 6.61 -25.77
N MET A 905 17.77 7.71 -25.28
CA MET A 905 16.54 8.39 -25.71
C MET A 905 16.55 8.97 -27.15
N GLY A 906 17.62 8.75 -27.95
CA GLY A 906 18.03 9.74 -28.96
C GLY A 906 18.37 9.27 -30.36
N LEU A 907 18.64 7.99 -30.62
CA LEU A 907 19.12 7.58 -31.95
C LEU A 907 18.53 6.24 -32.37
N SER A 908 17.61 6.28 -33.34
CA SER A 908 17.42 5.16 -34.25
C SER A 908 17.52 5.64 -35.70
N PRO A 909 18.24 4.94 -36.61
CA PRO A 909 18.47 5.41 -37.98
C PRO A 909 17.18 5.66 -38.77
N GLU A 910 16.09 4.98 -38.44
CA GLU A 910 14.76 5.18 -39.03
C GLU A 910 14.10 6.53 -38.68
N VAL A 911 14.51 7.19 -37.61
CA VAL A 911 14.06 8.55 -37.26
C VAL A 911 14.51 9.57 -38.31
N LEU A 912 15.73 9.39 -38.83
CA LEU A 912 16.28 10.18 -39.94
C LEU A 912 15.61 9.83 -41.28
N ARG A 913 14.80 8.78 -41.33
CA ARG A 913 14.07 8.29 -42.53
C ARG A 913 12.55 8.49 -42.46
N GLY A 914 12.00 9.07 -41.39
CA GLY A 914 10.61 9.53 -41.32
C GLY A 914 9.53 8.44 -41.24
N GLN A 915 9.80 7.27 -40.65
CA GLN A 915 8.78 6.22 -40.47
C GLN A 915 7.87 6.46 -39.25
N ASN A 916 6.60 6.03 -39.34
CA ASN A 916 5.57 6.23 -38.31
C ASN A 916 5.74 5.28 -37.11
N TYR A 917 6.57 5.65 -36.14
CA TYR A 917 6.61 5.00 -34.81
C TYR A 917 5.57 5.61 -33.86
N THR A 918 4.94 4.78 -33.01
CA THR A 918 3.92 5.19 -32.04
C THR A 918 4.32 4.81 -30.61
N LYS A 919 3.73 5.46 -29.60
CA LYS A 919 3.89 5.08 -28.18
C LYS A 919 3.54 3.60 -27.93
N ALA A 920 2.61 3.04 -28.69
CA ALA A 920 2.23 1.63 -28.64
C ALA A 920 3.35 0.67 -29.12
N ALA A 921 4.32 1.14 -29.91
CA ALA A 921 5.50 0.35 -30.28
C ALA A 921 6.48 0.22 -29.10
N ASP A 922 6.66 1.27 -28.30
CA ASP A 922 7.45 1.16 -27.06
C ASP A 922 6.78 0.20 -26.07
N VAL A 923 5.44 0.21 -25.97
CA VAL A 923 4.69 -0.75 -25.12
C VAL A 923 4.91 -2.20 -25.58
N TYR A 924 4.92 -2.45 -26.89
CA TYR A 924 5.26 -3.77 -27.42
C TYR A 924 6.66 -4.20 -26.99
N SER A 925 7.61 -3.28 -27.09
CA SER A 925 9.00 -3.52 -26.68
C SER A 925 9.12 -3.76 -25.18
N PHE A 926 8.33 -3.04 -24.36
CA PHE A 926 8.22 -3.30 -22.93
C PHE A 926 7.66 -4.70 -22.63
N GLY A 927 6.70 -5.20 -23.40
CA GLY A 927 6.23 -6.58 -23.29
C GLY A 927 7.34 -7.63 -23.50
N ILE A 928 8.30 -7.34 -24.38
CA ILE A 928 9.51 -8.18 -24.56
C ILE A 928 10.46 -8.04 -23.37
N ILE A 929 10.65 -6.84 -22.82
CA ILE A 929 11.46 -6.61 -21.61
C ILE A 929 10.87 -7.37 -20.40
N MET A 930 9.54 -7.37 -20.24
CA MET A 930 8.87 -8.15 -19.19
C MET A 930 9.19 -9.64 -19.33
N TYR A 931 9.14 -10.18 -20.56
CA TYR A 931 9.53 -11.57 -20.83
C TYR A 931 10.98 -11.85 -20.38
N GLU A 932 11.92 -10.98 -20.72
CA GLU A 932 13.33 -11.15 -20.35
C GLU A 932 13.56 -11.06 -18.83
N ILE A 933 12.92 -10.11 -18.14
CA ILE A 933 13.00 -9.99 -16.67
C ILE A 933 12.47 -11.26 -15.98
N ILE A 934 11.38 -11.81 -16.48
CA ILE A 934 10.71 -12.96 -15.88
C ILE A 934 11.47 -14.25 -16.16
N SER A 935 11.82 -14.50 -17.42
CA SER A 935 12.48 -15.74 -17.88
C SER A 935 13.99 -15.76 -17.63
N GLY A 936 14.61 -14.59 -17.51
CA GLY A 936 16.07 -14.47 -17.50
C GLY A 936 16.72 -14.74 -18.85
N LEU A 937 15.94 -14.97 -19.92
CA LEU A 937 16.44 -15.38 -21.24
C LEU A 937 16.25 -14.27 -22.27
N PRO A 938 17.20 -14.07 -23.20
CA PRO A 938 16.98 -13.21 -24.36
C PRO A 938 15.84 -13.72 -25.24
N PRO A 939 15.05 -12.85 -25.89
CA PRO A 939 13.96 -13.30 -26.76
C PRO A 939 14.53 -14.06 -27.96
N TYR A 940 13.89 -15.17 -28.31
CA TYR A 940 14.22 -15.99 -29.49
C TYR A 940 15.69 -16.47 -29.56
N TYR A 941 16.34 -16.69 -28.41
CA TYR A 941 17.75 -17.10 -28.31
C TYR A 941 18.11 -18.37 -29.07
N ASP A 942 17.14 -19.24 -29.31
CA ASP A 942 17.27 -20.51 -30.01
C ASP A 942 17.12 -20.39 -31.54
N SER A 943 16.85 -19.20 -32.07
CA SER A 943 16.51 -18.97 -33.47
C SER A 943 17.44 -17.97 -34.16
N GLY A 944 17.71 -18.16 -35.46
CA GLY A 944 18.38 -17.15 -36.28
C GLY A 944 17.55 -15.88 -36.40
N HIS A 945 18.16 -14.71 -36.24
CA HIS A 945 17.45 -13.43 -36.33
C HIS A 945 17.35 -12.98 -37.81
N ASP A 946 16.59 -13.71 -38.63
CA ASP A 946 16.49 -13.51 -40.07
C ASP A 946 15.07 -13.04 -40.50
N LYS A 947 14.84 -12.96 -41.83
CA LYS A 947 13.52 -12.63 -42.38
C LYS A 947 12.45 -13.66 -41.99
N ASN A 948 12.82 -14.92 -41.80
CA ASN A 948 11.89 -15.99 -41.44
C ASN A 948 11.36 -15.79 -40.03
N LEU A 949 12.23 -15.43 -39.07
CA LEU A 949 11.80 -15.08 -37.71
C LEU A 949 10.86 -13.88 -37.72
N ALA A 950 11.16 -12.83 -38.50
CA ALA A 950 10.28 -11.67 -38.63
C ALA A 950 8.89 -12.06 -39.17
N ILE A 951 8.82 -12.92 -40.19
CA ILE A 951 7.55 -13.46 -40.72
C ILE A 951 6.79 -14.25 -39.66
N LYS A 952 7.48 -15.11 -38.88
CA LYS A 952 6.85 -15.88 -37.79
C LYS A 952 6.26 -14.96 -36.72
N ILE A 953 6.97 -13.89 -36.33
CA ILE A 953 6.48 -12.90 -35.35
C ILE A 953 5.23 -12.19 -35.88
N CYS A 954 5.23 -11.74 -37.14
CA CYS A 954 4.05 -11.16 -37.78
C CYS A 954 2.87 -12.15 -37.82
N LYS A 955 3.13 -13.44 -38.02
CA LYS A 955 2.10 -14.49 -38.00
C LYS A 955 1.61 -14.89 -36.59
N GLY A 956 2.13 -14.25 -35.53
CA GLY A 956 1.66 -14.45 -34.15
C GLY A 956 2.64 -15.16 -33.23
N LEU A 957 3.86 -15.50 -33.68
CA LEU A 957 4.88 -16.05 -32.79
C LEU A 957 5.22 -15.03 -31.68
N ARG A 958 5.28 -15.50 -30.44
CA ARG A 958 5.67 -14.73 -29.25
C ARG A 958 6.69 -15.54 -28.42
N PRO A 959 7.53 -14.88 -27.60
CA PRO A 959 8.47 -15.59 -26.74
C PRO A 959 7.74 -16.47 -25.73
N ARG A 960 8.25 -17.68 -25.48
CA ARG A 960 7.64 -18.66 -24.57
C ARG A 960 8.43 -18.77 -23.27
N PHE A 961 7.72 -18.91 -22.15
CA PHE A 961 8.32 -19.12 -20.83
C PHE A 961 8.73 -20.59 -20.64
N ASN A 962 9.90 -20.79 -20.04
CA ASN A 962 10.38 -22.10 -19.57
C ASN A 962 10.11 -22.32 -18.08
N ILE A 963 9.38 -21.40 -17.44
CA ILE A 963 8.96 -21.42 -16.05
C ILE A 963 7.46 -21.16 -15.96
N LYS A 964 6.80 -21.65 -14.90
CA LYS A 964 5.45 -21.23 -14.57
C LYS A 964 5.47 -19.76 -14.16
N VAL A 965 4.66 -18.96 -14.84
CA VAL A 965 4.45 -17.53 -14.57
C VAL A 965 3.02 -17.33 -14.03
N PRO A 966 2.79 -16.41 -13.08
CA PRO A 966 1.44 -16.01 -12.68
C PRO A 966 0.59 -15.54 -13.87
N GLN A 967 -0.66 -16.00 -13.93
CA GLN A 967 -1.54 -15.74 -15.07
C GLN A 967 -1.82 -14.26 -15.29
N LEU A 968 -1.93 -13.49 -14.20
CA LEU A 968 -2.12 -12.04 -14.27
C LEU A 968 -0.96 -11.32 -14.97
N ILE A 969 0.28 -11.79 -14.73
CA ILE A 969 1.47 -11.24 -15.37
C ILE A 969 1.50 -11.61 -16.87
N VAL A 970 1.15 -12.85 -17.20
CA VAL A 970 1.06 -13.31 -18.60
C VAL A 970 -0.03 -12.57 -19.36
N TYR A 971 -1.17 -12.32 -18.74
CA TYR A 971 -2.24 -11.51 -19.32
C TYR A 971 -1.76 -10.09 -19.65
N LEU A 972 -1.01 -9.44 -18.75
CA LEU A 972 -0.45 -8.12 -19.00
C LEU A 972 0.55 -8.13 -20.19
N ILE A 973 1.42 -9.13 -20.26
CA ILE A 973 2.37 -9.30 -21.38
C ILE A 973 1.63 -9.52 -22.70
N LYS A 974 0.59 -10.36 -22.70
CA LYS A 974 -0.27 -10.60 -23.87
C LYS A 974 -0.93 -9.33 -24.38
N ARG A 975 -1.41 -8.47 -23.47
CA ARG A 975 -1.96 -7.15 -23.83
C ARG A 975 -0.88 -6.23 -24.43
N CYS A 976 0.34 -6.23 -23.89
CA CYS A 976 1.44 -5.44 -24.44
C CYS A 976 1.87 -5.91 -25.85
N LEU A 977 1.82 -7.23 -26.09
CA LEU A 977 2.26 -7.88 -27.33
C LEU A 977 1.14 -8.08 -28.38
N ASP A 978 -0.02 -7.44 -28.20
CA ASP A 978 -1.14 -7.52 -29.13
C ASP A 978 -0.74 -7.00 -30.53
N ALA A 979 -1.11 -7.74 -31.57
CA ALA A 979 -0.87 -7.35 -32.96
C ALA A 979 -1.52 -6.01 -33.30
N ASN A 980 -2.73 -5.74 -32.80
CA ASN A 980 -3.40 -4.46 -32.95
C ASN A 980 -2.86 -3.46 -31.92
N SER A 981 -2.21 -2.39 -32.40
CA SER A 981 -1.64 -1.36 -31.54
C SER A 981 -2.65 -0.62 -30.67
N LEU A 982 -3.94 -0.59 -31.06
CA LEU A 982 -5.00 0.07 -30.29
C LEU A 982 -5.46 -0.75 -29.07
N ASN A 983 -5.21 -2.05 -29.06
CA ASN A 983 -5.55 -2.93 -27.94
C ASN A 983 -4.49 -2.92 -26.83
N ARG A 984 -3.30 -2.40 -27.14
CA ARG A 984 -2.19 -2.31 -26.19
C ARG A 984 -2.51 -1.27 -25.11
N PRO A 985 -2.24 -1.56 -23.84
CA PRO A 985 -2.42 -0.59 -22.76
C PRO A 985 -1.47 0.60 -22.95
N ILE A 986 -1.86 1.77 -22.47
CA ILE A 986 -0.93 2.89 -22.35
C ILE A 986 0.02 2.67 -21.17
N ALA A 987 1.21 3.28 -21.20
CA ALA A 987 2.23 3.09 -20.16
C ALA A 987 1.71 3.40 -18.74
N ARG A 988 0.82 4.39 -18.59
CA ARG A 988 0.17 4.72 -17.30
C ARG A 988 -0.67 3.56 -16.74
N GLU A 989 -1.47 2.89 -17.57
CA GLU A 989 -2.28 1.73 -17.13
C GLU A 989 -1.40 0.59 -16.62
N ILE A 990 -0.28 0.34 -17.30
CA ILE A 990 0.69 -0.69 -16.91
C ILE A 990 1.34 -0.33 -15.57
N LYS A 991 1.77 0.93 -15.41
CA LYS A 991 2.38 1.45 -14.17
C LYS A 991 1.40 1.31 -13.00
N ASP A 992 0.15 1.71 -13.17
CA ASP A 992 -0.87 1.61 -12.13
C ASP A 992 -1.12 0.15 -11.73
N THR A 993 -1.17 -0.76 -12.71
CA THR A 993 -1.30 -2.20 -12.47
C THR A 993 -0.11 -2.76 -11.67
N LEU A 994 1.12 -2.41 -12.06
CA LEU A 994 2.34 -2.87 -11.38
C LEU A 994 2.49 -2.25 -9.98
N HIS A 995 2.13 -0.98 -9.80
CA HIS A 995 2.10 -0.32 -8.50
C HIS A 995 1.11 -0.99 -7.55
N GLU A 996 -0.05 -1.38 -8.07
CA GLU A 996 -1.02 -2.16 -7.31
C GLU A 996 -0.41 -3.49 -6.86
N TRP A 997 0.27 -4.22 -7.76
CA TRP A 997 0.95 -5.48 -7.41
C TRP A 997 2.10 -5.30 -6.40
N GLN A 998 2.92 -4.25 -6.51
CA GLN A 998 3.94 -3.91 -5.50
C GLN A 998 3.30 -3.67 -4.12
N SER A 999 2.25 -2.85 -4.08
CA SER A 999 1.50 -2.57 -2.85
C SER A 999 0.87 -3.83 -2.27
N GLN A 1000 0.44 -4.76 -3.13
CA GLN A 1000 -0.06 -6.08 -2.74
C GLN A 1000 1.04 -6.99 -2.20
N LEU A 1001 2.30 -6.87 -2.61
CA LEU A 1001 3.38 -7.74 -2.11
C LEU A 1001 4.03 -7.16 -0.84
N ALA A 1002 4.09 -5.84 -0.73
CA ALA A 1002 4.49 -5.14 0.48
C ALA A 1002 3.50 -5.42 1.64
N LYS A 1003 4.02 -5.73 2.83
CA LYS A 1003 3.23 -6.06 4.05
C LYS A 1003 2.36 -4.90 4.60
N LEU A 1004 2.18 -3.81 3.86
CA LEU A 1004 1.71 -2.53 4.38
C LEU A 1004 0.18 -2.32 4.32
N HIS A 1005 -0.59 -3.05 3.49
CA HIS A 1005 -2.04 -2.88 3.43
C HIS A 1005 -2.81 -4.22 3.38
N LYS A 1006 -3.55 -4.50 4.46
CA LYS A 1006 -4.22 -5.80 4.73
C LYS A 1006 -5.65 -5.92 4.19
N TRP A 1007 -6.17 -4.95 3.42
CA TRP A 1007 -7.62 -4.81 3.21
C TRP A 1007 -8.00 -4.38 1.79
N ARG A 1008 -8.16 -5.35 0.87
CA ARG A 1008 -8.96 -5.27 -0.38
C ARG A 1008 -9.13 -6.70 -0.95
N TYR A 1009 -10.18 -6.97 -1.71
CA TYR A 1009 -10.59 -8.35 -2.06
C TYR A 1009 -9.84 -8.96 -3.27
N GLY A 1010 -9.16 -8.17 -4.11
CA GLY A 1010 -8.27 -8.68 -5.17
C GLY A 1010 -6.93 -9.25 -4.68
N LEU A 1011 -6.67 -9.20 -3.35
CA LEU A 1011 -5.36 -9.37 -2.71
C LEU A 1011 -4.86 -10.81 -2.53
N ALA A 1012 -5.67 -11.83 -2.78
CA ALA A 1012 -5.27 -13.23 -2.57
C ALA A 1012 -4.76 -13.89 -3.86
N GLU A 1013 -5.24 -13.45 -5.03
CA GLU A 1013 -5.07 -14.20 -6.28
C GLU A 1013 -3.63 -14.13 -6.82
N LEU A 1014 -3.05 -12.93 -6.99
CA LEU A 1014 -1.67 -12.81 -7.48
C LEU A 1014 -0.68 -13.51 -6.53
N ARG A 1015 -0.86 -13.35 -5.21
CA ARG A 1015 -0.03 -14.02 -4.20
C ARG A 1015 -0.17 -15.54 -4.28
N ALA A 1016 -1.38 -16.06 -4.44
CA ALA A 1016 -1.62 -17.50 -4.61
C ALA A 1016 -0.96 -18.03 -5.90
N GLN A 1017 -1.12 -17.32 -7.02
CA GLN A 1017 -0.48 -17.66 -8.29
C GLN A 1017 1.06 -17.61 -8.21
N ILE A 1018 1.64 -16.64 -7.48
CA ILE A 1018 3.08 -16.56 -7.22
C ILE A 1018 3.55 -17.75 -6.36
N GLN A 1019 2.81 -18.11 -5.30
CA GLN A 1019 3.14 -19.27 -4.48
C GLN A 1019 3.09 -20.57 -5.28
N GLU A 1020 2.05 -20.76 -6.09
CA GLU A 1020 1.91 -21.90 -6.99
C GLU A 1020 3.06 -21.96 -8.00
N ALA A 1021 3.37 -20.85 -8.67
CA ALA A 1021 4.47 -20.74 -9.61
C ALA A 1021 5.81 -21.10 -8.95
N ASN A 1022 6.07 -20.60 -7.73
CA ASN A 1022 7.28 -20.93 -6.98
C ASN A 1022 7.37 -22.42 -6.64
N ILE A 1023 6.27 -23.06 -6.23
CA ILE A 1023 6.25 -24.51 -5.95
C ILE A 1023 6.56 -25.31 -7.21
N ILE A 1024 5.95 -24.97 -8.35
CA ILE A 1024 6.15 -25.67 -9.62
C ILE A 1024 7.58 -25.46 -10.15
N ASN A 1025 8.09 -24.24 -10.11
CA ASN A 1025 9.42 -23.92 -10.59
C ASN A 1025 10.52 -24.56 -9.72
N ASN A 1026 10.33 -24.59 -8.40
CA ASN A 1026 11.28 -25.23 -7.47
C ASN A 1026 11.22 -26.77 -7.51
N SER A 1027 10.09 -27.36 -7.90
CA SER A 1027 10.00 -28.82 -8.09
C SER A 1027 10.63 -29.28 -9.42
N SER A 1028 10.64 -28.39 -10.42
CA SER A 1028 11.24 -28.64 -11.74
C SER A 1028 12.78 -28.59 -11.73
N SER A 1029 13.40 -27.92 -10.76
CA SER A 1029 14.87 -27.81 -10.63
C SER A 1029 15.55 -29.02 -9.98
N ASN A 1030 14.80 -29.97 -9.41
CA ASN A 1030 15.34 -31.18 -8.78
C ASN A 1030 15.68 -32.32 -9.79
N ASN A 1031 15.45 -32.11 -11.10
CA ASN A 1031 15.71 -33.10 -12.16
C ASN A 1031 16.97 -32.83 -13.00
N SER A 1032 17.95 -32.08 -12.49
CA SER A 1032 19.26 -31.91 -13.13
C SER A 1032 20.40 -31.87 -12.11
N THR A 1033 21.47 -32.65 -12.35
CA THR A 1033 22.73 -32.73 -11.58
C THR A 1033 23.32 -31.35 -11.23
N PRO A 1034 24.02 -31.19 -10.09
CA PRO A 1034 24.50 -29.90 -9.63
C PRO A 1034 25.70 -29.43 -10.46
N SER A 1035 25.49 -28.43 -11.30
CA SER A 1035 26.55 -27.69 -11.99
C SER A 1035 26.05 -26.31 -12.40
N SER A 1036 26.47 -25.30 -11.64
CA SER A 1036 26.61 -23.88 -12.02
C SER A 1036 25.53 -23.21 -12.89
N SER A 1037 24.85 -22.22 -12.30
CA SER A 1037 24.26 -21.01 -12.94
C SER A 1037 23.30 -21.23 -14.12
N LEU A 1038 21.99 -21.06 -13.87
CA LEU A 1038 21.02 -20.90 -14.96
C LEU A 1038 21.31 -19.61 -15.77
N GLY A 1039 22.06 -18.67 -15.17
CA GLY A 1039 22.64 -17.50 -15.84
C GLY A 1039 23.77 -17.77 -16.85
N SER A 1040 24.20 -19.02 -17.13
CA SER A 1040 25.35 -19.23 -18.04
C SER A 1040 25.31 -20.40 -19.04
N SER A 1041 24.17 -21.02 -19.39
CA SER A 1041 24.20 -22.02 -20.50
C SER A 1041 22.96 -22.18 -21.38
N TYR A 1042 22.20 -21.11 -21.65
CA TYR A 1042 21.37 -21.13 -22.87
C TYR A 1042 22.30 -21.05 -24.10
N LYS A 1043 22.17 -21.98 -25.04
CA LYS A 1043 22.92 -21.94 -26.30
C LYS A 1043 22.22 -20.99 -27.25
N THR A 1044 22.85 -19.86 -27.54
CA THR A 1044 22.37 -18.95 -28.57
C THR A 1044 22.56 -19.57 -29.95
N HIS A 1045 21.57 -19.40 -30.83
CA HIS A 1045 21.74 -19.72 -32.24
C HIS A 1045 22.88 -18.87 -32.82
N SER A 1046 23.73 -19.47 -33.67
CA SER A 1046 24.92 -18.78 -34.22
C SER A 1046 24.59 -17.53 -35.03
N GLU A 1047 23.37 -17.47 -35.58
CA GLU A 1047 22.83 -16.32 -36.33
C GLU A 1047 21.91 -15.40 -35.50
N ALA A 1048 21.79 -15.63 -34.18
CA ALA A 1048 21.12 -14.71 -33.28
C ALA A 1048 22.01 -13.48 -33.03
N VAL A 1049 21.43 -12.29 -33.21
CA VAL A 1049 22.17 -11.02 -33.08
C VAL A 1049 21.41 -10.07 -32.17
N TYR A 1050 22.03 -9.73 -31.04
CA TYR A 1050 21.50 -8.87 -29.98
C TYR A 1050 22.13 -7.47 -29.94
N THR A 1051 22.98 -7.15 -30.91
CA THR A 1051 23.52 -5.80 -31.11
C THR A 1051 22.67 -5.05 -32.14
N SER A 1052 22.44 -3.76 -31.92
CA SER A 1052 21.64 -2.91 -32.80
C SER A 1052 22.12 -2.97 -34.26
N ARG A 1053 21.18 -3.22 -35.20
CA ARG A 1053 21.42 -3.24 -36.64
C ARG A 1053 20.14 -2.86 -37.38
N LEU A 1054 20.27 -2.28 -38.57
CA LEU A 1054 19.13 -1.97 -39.42
C LEU A 1054 18.52 -3.26 -39.99
N LEU A 1055 17.24 -3.51 -39.71
CA LEU A 1055 16.46 -4.58 -40.33
C LEU A 1055 15.57 -3.98 -41.42
N ASN A 1056 15.78 -4.37 -42.67
CA ASN A 1056 14.96 -3.92 -43.80
C ASN A 1056 14.41 -5.14 -44.55
N PHE A 1057 13.21 -5.60 -44.16
CA PHE A 1057 12.53 -6.71 -44.80
C PHE A 1057 11.35 -6.19 -45.63
N ASN A 1058 11.44 -6.31 -46.95
CA ASN A 1058 10.32 -6.00 -47.84
C ASN A 1058 9.24 -7.09 -47.77
N ASN A 1059 7.96 -6.68 -47.84
CA ASN A 1059 6.78 -7.54 -47.95
C ASN A 1059 6.55 -8.51 -46.77
N LEU A 1060 6.61 -7.99 -45.52
CA LEU A 1060 6.18 -8.77 -44.35
C LEU A 1060 4.63 -8.89 -44.32
N PRO A 1061 4.07 -10.01 -43.83
CA PRO A 1061 2.62 -10.17 -43.71
C PRO A 1061 2.04 -9.24 -42.63
N GLU A 1062 0.74 -8.94 -42.73
CA GLU A 1062 0.04 -8.19 -41.69
C GLU A 1062 0.15 -8.90 -40.33
N PRO A 1063 0.49 -8.16 -39.25
CA PRO A 1063 0.56 -8.74 -37.91
C PRO A 1063 -0.79 -9.31 -37.46
N LYS A 1064 -0.79 -10.55 -36.96
CA LYS A 1064 -1.95 -11.17 -36.31
C LYS A 1064 -1.60 -11.75 -34.94
N ASN A 1065 -2.61 -11.86 -34.09
CA ASN A 1065 -2.54 -12.67 -32.87
C ASN A 1065 -2.76 -14.14 -33.26
N SER A 1066 -2.00 -15.08 -32.69
CA SER A 1066 -2.29 -16.52 -32.92
C SER A 1066 -3.36 -17.00 -31.96
N ASP A 1067 -4.32 -17.79 -32.45
CA ASP A 1067 -5.41 -18.35 -31.64
C ASP A 1067 -4.87 -19.21 -30.47
N ASP A 1068 -3.83 -20.02 -30.72
CA ASP A 1068 -3.23 -20.91 -29.72
C ASP A 1068 -2.59 -20.19 -28.52
N TYR A 1069 -1.94 -19.04 -28.75
CA TYR A 1069 -1.28 -18.27 -27.68
C TYR A 1069 -2.30 -17.65 -26.72
N TYR A 1070 -3.54 -17.42 -27.14
CA TYR A 1070 -4.60 -16.82 -26.32
C TYR A 1070 -5.60 -17.86 -25.75
N GLU A 1071 -5.78 -19.02 -26.38
CA GLU A 1071 -6.73 -20.05 -25.94
C GLU A 1071 -6.21 -20.97 -24.82
N GLN A 1072 -4.92 -21.34 -24.80
CA GLN A 1072 -4.46 -22.43 -23.92
C GLN A 1072 -4.24 -22.06 -22.45
N ASN A 1073 -4.24 -20.78 -22.06
CA ASN A 1073 -3.96 -20.30 -20.69
C ASN A 1073 -2.69 -20.87 -19.98
N ASP A 1074 -1.91 -21.73 -20.63
CA ASP A 1074 -0.81 -22.46 -20.04
C ASP A 1074 0.55 -21.87 -20.43
N ASN A 1075 1.36 -21.59 -19.40
CA ASN A 1075 2.74 -21.14 -19.51
C ASN A 1075 3.73 -22.30 -19.71
N ILE A 1076 3.22 -23.50 -20.02
CA ILE A 1076 3.99 -24.75 -20.07
C ILE A 1076 4.16 -25.18 -21.52
N ILE A 1077 5.38 -25.64 -21.82
CA ILE A 1077 5.79 -26.25 -23.09
C ILE A 1077 4.87 -27.45 -23.39
N SER A 1078 3.92 -27.30 -24.32
CA SER A 1078 3.44 -28.47 -25.07
C SER A 1078 4.51 -28.79 -26.13
N ALA A 1079 5.18 -29.92 -25.94
CA ALA A 1079 6.21 -30.43 -26.85
C ALA A 1079 5.65 -30.72 -28.27
N GLU A 1080 4.33 -30.76 -28.43
CA GLU A 1080 3.63 -31.10 -29.67
C GLU A 1080 3.74 -30.04 -30.78
N PHE A 1081 4.20 -28.81 -30.48
CA PHE A 1081 4.21 -27.74 -31.48
C PHE A 1081 5.54 -27.52 -32.23
N SER A 1082 6.60 -28.29 -31.94
CA SER A 1082 7.85 -28.17 -32.70
C SER A 1082 7.77 -28.81 -34.10
N GLU A 1083 6.82 -29.73 -34.32
CA GLU A 1083 6.59 -30.37 -35.63
C GLU A 1083 5.50 -29.68 -36.47
N SER A 1084 4.55 -28.94 -35.86
CA SER A 1084 3.37 -28.40 -36.57
C SER A 1084 3.60 -27.09 -37.36
N LEU A 1085 4.81 -26.51 -37.29
CA LEU A 1085 5.21 -25.33 -38.09
C LEU A 1085 6.15 -25.68 -39.27
N GLN A 1086 5.99 -26.87 -39.87
CA GLN A 1086 6.36 -27.05 -41.28
C GLN A 1086 5.36 -26.26 -42.15
N ILE A 1087 5.55 -24.94 -42.22
CA ILE A 1087 4.88 -24.12 -43.22
C ILE A 1087 5.60 -24.37 -44.54
N ASP A 1088 4.88 -24.93 -45.51
CA ASP A 1088 5.36 -25.07 -46.88
C ASP A 1088 5.46 -23.67 -47.53
N ILE A 1089 6.68 -23.15 -47.58
CA ILE A 1089 6.99 -21.81 -48.13
C ILE A 1089 6.71 -21.76 -49.64
N SER A 1090 6.54 -22.91 -50.31
CA SER A 1090 6.23 -22.98 -51.74
C SER A 1090 4.84 -22.45 -52.11
N GLN A 1091 3.94 -22.25 -51.14
CA GLN A 1091 2.58 -21.73 -51.37
C GLN A 1091 2.43 -20.21 -51.21
N LEU A 1092 3.47 -19.51 -50.78
CA LEU A 1092 3.46 -18.04 -50.83
C LEU A 1092 3.88 -17.63 -52.24
N ASN A 1093 2.90 -17.23 -53.06
CA ASN A 1093 3.16 -16.60 -54.36
C ASN A 1093 3.99 -15.33 -54.14
N ILE A 1094 5.31 -15.47 -54.31
CA ILE A 1094 6.27 -14.38 -54.37
C ILE A 1094 6.38 -13.97 -55.85
N ASN A 1095 5.86 -12.78 -56.17
CA ASN A 1095 6.36 -11.96 -57.27
C ASN A 1095 7.03 -10.73 -56.67
#